data_AF-A0A496ZGI7-F1
#
_entry.id   AF-A0A496ZGI7-F1
#
_cell.length_a   1.000
_cell.length_b   1.000
_cell.length_c   1.000
_cell.angle_alpha   90.00
_cell.angle_beta   90.00
_cell.angle_gamma   90.00
#
_symmetry.space_group_name_H-M   'P 1'
#
loop_
_entity.id
_entity.type
_entity.pdbx_description
1 polymer ?
#
loop_
_entity_poly.entity_id
_entity_poly.type
_entity_poly.pdbx_seq_one_letter_code
_entity_poly.pdbx_strand_id
1 'polypeptide(L)'
;MKRTLLDKFLSRKGLYASFWFIGIFMVSILIYFTATLVKEVPPIAKTVKSQNGEVLYTFDDVAKGKGYFQQFDLMDYGTMLGMGAYLGPDFSTEFMHKRAEFLYEYYARQKFGKSKENLSKTELAVVKEMTIFDFKEKTTLSEKGTTYTTASALAYKANVDYLVDFLVNGNPARAWRGGVIRKDEAVKIAAFVDWSQMVASSLRPDTDRTWSNNWPAEPMIDQKASWNLHMVSLWEFLLLWAATILVIFFFYEFLNKREENDELEKPLVIKKLFPSQKKLLKYVPIVSLFFLIQVFIGGYLAHLYSAPAENFFFPQEILPFNVMRALHTNLAIVWVTIGWLVGGMLIAPLVADEDLKFPWLVDLLWVALLVVGAGGLLGIYAGAQGWLRDSWFWLGNEGRELLNLGRVWDIGLVVGLVLWFGMVVSVIRKAKTNNLFVGTIIWSAFGIATLYIAGMMPIHKIMPNFTVDDYYRWWVVHLWVELTFELFAAGVIAFLTVALGLVTRKTAEKVMLFELFLIILSGTLGVGHHYWWQGLDEYWVAIGGIFSALEPLPLALLMIEAIKERKHIKNKGEDFYFALPFLWVAGSAIMNWYGAGFLGMVINTPTINYFTHGTQLIMPHGHAALLGAFGFIAIAFIYMTARANAMVEGYEWSNTLGTTAFWLLTLGIIGFGIPKLLLGFEQGKIAHDMGYYFARLPDALNHMDLWKQITIIPDGLVILGAAIIFYDLVVKIYFPKKIAA
;
A
#
# COMPACT_ATOMS: atom_id res chain seq x y z
N MET A 1 -4.37 42.84 -24.15
CA MET A 1 -3.17 42.43 -23.37
C MET A 1 -2.57 41.16 -23.97
N LYS A 2 -1.24 41.11 -24.19
CA LYS A 2 -0.56 39.86 -24.58
C LYS A 2 -0.63 38.91 -23.37
N ARG A 3 -1.16 37.69 -23.57
CA ARG A 3 -1.16 36.64 -22.53
C ARG A 3 0.28 36.35 -22.09
N THR A 4 0.52 36.38 -20.78
CA THR A 4 1.82 36.02 -20.19
C THR A 4 2.12 34.53 -20.42
N LEU A 5 3.38 34.10 -20.20
CA LEU A 5 3.72 32.67 -20.26
C LEU A 5 2.91 31.85 -19.25
N LEU A 6 2.67 32.42 -18.06
CA LEU A 6 1.86 31.80 -17.02
C LEU A 6 0.39 31.64 -17.45
N ASP A 7 -0.19 32.67 -18.10
CA ASP A 7 -1.55 32.57 -18.66
C ASP A 7 -1.68 31.50 -19.75
N LYS A 8 -0.60 31.29 -20.52
CA LYS A 8 -0.55 30.22 -21.52
C LYS A 8 -0.46 28.86 -20.86
N PHE A 9 0.41 28.70 -19.85
CA PHE A 9 0.56 27.47 -19.08
C PHE A 9 -0.75 27.06 -18.40
N LEU A 10 -1.40 27.96 -17.66
CA LEU A 10 -2.66 27.70 -16.94
C LEU A 10 -3.92 27.73 -17.83
N SER A 11 -3.74 27.84 -19.15
CA SER A 11 -4.84 27.62 -20.10
C SER A 11 -5.12 26.12 -20.26
N ARG A 12 -6.35 25.75 -20.66
CA ARG A 12 -6.71 24.34 -20.92
C ARG A 12 -5.73 23.64 -21.86
N LYS A 13 -5.32 24.31 -22.95
CA LYS A 13 -4.34 23.77 -23.91
C LYS A 13 -2.93 23.66 -23.31
N GLY A 14 -2.55 24.62 -22.50
CA GLY A 14 -1.26 24.63 -21.80
C GLY A 14 -1.16 23.47 -20.82
N LEU A 15 -2.12 23.36 -19.91
CA LEU A 15 -2.19 22.27 -18.93
C LEU A 15 -2.23 20.89 -19.60
N TYR A 16 -2.99 20.73 -20.68
CA TYR A 16 -3.02 19.48 -21.45
C TYR A 16 -1.65 19.13 -22.04
N ALA A 17 -0.96 20.09 -22.67
CA ALA A 17 0.37 19.88 -23.22
C ALA A 17 1.40 19.59 -22.11
N SER A 18 1.32 20.31 -20.99
CA SER A 18 2.19 20.13 -19.84
C SER A 18 2.01 18.77 -19.17
N PHE A 19 0.77 18.29 -19.04
CA PHE A 19 0.48 16.94 -18.56
C PHE A 19 1.17 15.86 -19.41
N TRP A 20 1.03 15.91 -20.74
CA TRP A 20 1.68 14.92 -21.61
C TRP A 20 3.20 15.04 -21.60
N PHE A 21 3.73 16.26 -21.62
CA PHE A 21 5.16 16.49 -21.54
C PHE A 21 5.75 15.92 -20.24
N ILE A 22 5.15 16.25 -19.10
CA ILE A 22 5.66 15.78 -17.81
C ILE A 22 5.49 14.27 -17.65
N GLY A 23 4.40 13.69 -18.16
CA GLY A 23 4.19 12.25 -18.15
C GLY A 23 5.24 11.49 -18.96
N ILE A 24 5.52 11.94 -20.19
CA ILE A 24 6.57 11.33 -21.01
C ILE A 24 7.93 11.47 -20.31
N PHE A 25 8.22 12.65 -19.74
CA PHE A 25 9.48 12.92 -19.07
C PHE A 25 9.69 12.02 -17.84
N MET A 26 8.72 11.98 -16.91
CA MET A 26 8.82 11.19 -15.69
C MET A 26 8.85 9.69 -15.95
N VAL A 27 8.01 9.20 -16.87
CA VAL A 27 8.02 7.78 -17.25
C VAL A 27 9.33 7.40 -17.92
N SER A 28 9.93 8.27 -18.73
CA SER A 28 11.24 8.01 -19.35
C SER A 28 12.34 7.85 -18.30
N ILE A 29 12.32 8.66 -17.24
CA ILE A 29 13.25 8.55 -16.10
C ILE A 29 13.03 7.22 -15.35
N LEU A 30 11.78 6.88 -15.05
CA LEU A 30 11.45 5.62 -14.38
C LEU A 30 11.91 4.41 -15.20
N ILE A 31 11.68 4.42 -16.53
CA ILE A 31 12.13 3.36 -17.44
C ILE A 31 13.66 3.27 -17.47
N TYR A 32 14.37 4.40 -17.45
CA TYR A 32 15.84 4.40 -17.38
C TYR A 32 16.32 3.66 -16.13
N PHE A 33 15.80 4.00 -14.94
CA PHE A 33 16.15 3.30 -13.70
C PHE A 33 15.77 1.83 -13.73
N THR A 34 14.63 1.48 -14.33
CA THR A 34 14.20 0.08 -14.50
C THR A 34 15.19 -0.70 -15.35
N ALA A 35 15.68 -0.08 -16.43
CA ALA A 35 16.62 -0.71 -17.36
C ALA A 35 18.01 -0.92 -16.73
N THR A 36 18.41 -0.11 -15.75
CA THR A 36 19.69 -0.26 -15.03
C THR A 36 19.59 -1.06 -13.74
N LEU A 37 18.38 -1.31 -13.22
CA LEU A 37 18.09 -1.94 -11.93
C LEU A 37 18.97 -3.15 -11.61
N VAL A 38 19.09 -4.12 -12.53
CA VAL A 38 19.82 -5.37 -12.29
C VAL A 38 21.30 -5.15 -11.95
N LYS A 39 21.88 -4.02 -12.36
CA LYS A 39 23.28 -3.66 -12.09
C LYS A 39 23.48 -3.01 -10.72
N GLU A 40 22.39 -2.58 -10.07
CA GLU A 40 22.44 -1.71 -8.89
C GLU A 40 21.93 -2.40 -7.61
N VAL A 41 21.29 -3.57 -7.75
CA VAL A 41 20.78 -4.37 -6.63
C VAL A 41 21.88 -5.16 -5.92
N PRO A 42 21.69 -5.52 -4.63
CA PRO A 42 22.65 -6.32 -3.89
C PRO A 42 22.78 -7.70 -4.53
N PRO A 43 24.01 -8.22 -4.73
CA PRO A 43 24.19 -9.51 -5.36
C PRO A 43 23.76 -10.64 -4.41
N ILE A 44 23.38 -11.79 -4.99
CA ILE A 44 23.31 -13.04 -4.26
C ILE A 44 24.61 -13.80 -4.53
N ALA A 45 25.37 -14.10 -3.48
CA ALA A 45 26.64 -14.79 -3.61
C ALA A 45 26.44 -16.21 -4.18
N LYS A 46 27.32 -16.64 -5.09
CA LYS A 46 27.32 -18.03 -5.59
C LYS A 46 27.44 -19.06 -4.45
N THR A 47 28.34 -18.78 -3.52
CA THR A 47 28.55 -19.58 -2.32
C THR A 47 28.96 -18.68 -1.16
N VAL A 48 28.43 -18.95 0.03
CA VAL A 48 28.91 -18.38 1.28
C VAL A 48 29.68 -19.45 2.03
N LYS A 49 30.93 -19.15 2.37
CA LYS A 49 31.85 -20.09 3.01
C LYS A 49 32.43 -19.50 4.28
N SER A 50 32.86 -20.32 5.21
CA SER A 50 33.74 -19.88 6.29
C SER A 50 35.19 -19.71 5.79
N GLN A 51 36.02 -19.06 6.60
CA GLN A 51 37.44 -18.87 6.32
C GLN A 51 38.24 -20.18 6.25
N ASN A 52 37.72 -21.29 6.82
CA ASN A 52 38.33 -22.62 6.71
C ASN A 52 37.85 -23.43 5.48
N GLY A 53 36.99 -22.84 4.63
CA GLY A 53 36.51 -23.45 3.39
C GLY A 53 35.20 -24.26 3.50
N GLU A 54 34.61 -24.36 4.70
CA GLU A 54 33.28 -24.97 4.88
C GLU A 54 32.22 -24.15 4.14
N VAL A 55 31.44 -24.81 3.27
CA VAL A 55 30.29 -24.18 2.60
C VAL A 55 29.14 -24.11 3.59
N LEU A 56 28.68 -22.89 3.88
CA LEU A 56 27.54 -22.66 4.77
C LEU A 56 26.23 -22.75 4.00
N TYR A 57 26.15 -22.08 2.85
CA TYR A 57 25.02 -22.14 1.92
C TYR A 57 25.41 -21.60 0.54
N THR A 58 24.51 -21.78 -0.43
CA THR A 58 24.69 -21.43 -1.84
C THR A 58 23.61 -20.47 -2.35
N PHE A 59 23.79 -19.95 -3.56
CA PHE A 59 22.76 -19.19 -4.27
C PHE A 59 21.41 -19.91 -4.31
N ASP A 60 21.41 -21.22 -4.61
CA ASP A 60 20.18 -22.01 -4.72
C ASP A 60 19.46 -22.14 -3.38
N ASP A 61 20.21 -22.14 -2.27
CA ASP A 61 19.64 -22.18 -0.93
C ASP A 61 18.94 -20.87 -0.58
N VAL A 62 19.52 -19.73 -0.96
CA VAL A 62 18.91 -18.39 -0.82
C VAL A 62 17.65 -18.30 -1.68
N ALA A 63 17.71 -18.70 -2.95
CA ALA A 63 16.58 -18.64 -3.87
C ALA A 63 15.40 -19.52 -3.41
N LYS A 64 15.69 -20.76 -2.97
CA LYS A 64 14.67 -21.65 -2.38
C LYS A 64 14.16 -21.14 -1.04
N GLY A 65 15.05 -20.62 -0.21
CA GLY A 65 14.71 -20.00 1.07
C GLY A 65 13.73 -18.84 0.92
N LYS A 66 13.96 -17.97 -0.08
CA LYS A 66 13.01 -16.92 -0.46
C LYS A 66 11.67 -17.50 -0.89
N GLY A 67 11.69 -18.55 -1.72
CA GLY A 67 10.47 -19.25 -2.15
C GLY A 67 9.65 -19.78 -0.97
N TYR A 68 10.29 -20.39 0.03
CA TYR A 68 9.60 -20.84 1.24
C TYR A 68 9.13 -19.69 2.13
N PHE A 69 9.92 -18.63 2.25
CA PHE A 69 9.54 -17.40 2.97
C PHE A 69 8.24 -16.80 2.40
N GLN A 70 8.13 -16.78 1.07
CA GLN A 70 6.93 -16.39 0.34
C GLN A 70 5.80 -17.39 0.55
N GLN A 71 6.02 -18.66 0.25
CA GLN A 71 4.99 -19.70 0.36
C GLN A 71 4.27 -19.69 1.71
N PHE A 72 5.02 -19.60 2.82
CA PHE A 72 4.48 -19.61 4.18
C PHE A 72 4.14 -18.22 4.73
N ASP A 73 4.14 -17.21 3.88
CA ASP A 73 3.60 -15.88 4.16
C ASP A 73 4.30 -15.15 5.32
N LEU A 74 5.62 -15.30 5.43
CA LEU A 74 6.38 -14.72 6.53
C LEU A 74 6.42 -13.18 6.48
N MET A 75 6.22 -12.58 5.31
CA MET A 75 6.08 -11.13 5.12
C MET A 75 4.76 -10.58 5.70
N ASP A 76 3.74 -11.42 5.82
CA ASP A 76 2.48 -11.08 6.49
C ASP A 76 2.50 -11.41 8.00
N TYR A 77 3.60 -11.97 8.51
CA TYR A 77 3.86 -12.15 9.94
C TYR A 77 4.81 -11.07 10.51
N GLY A 78 5.99 -10.95 9.93
CA GLY A 78 7.04 -9.99 10.28
C GLY A 78 7.49 -9.19 9.06
N THR A 79 8.70 -8.62 9.12
CA THR A 79 9.25 -7.82 8.01
C THR A 79 10.57 -8.37 7.47
N MET A 80 10.81 -8.10 6.19
CA MET A 80 12.09 -8.30 5.50
C MET A 80 12.60 -6.93 5.03
N LEU A 81 13.75 -6.48 5.54
CA LEU A 81 14.26 -5.11 5.28
C LEU A 81 13.20 -4.03 5.59
N GLY A 82 12.45 -4.24 6.67
CA GLY A 82 11.37 -3.36 7.15
C GLY A 82 10.08 -3.40 6.33
N MET A 83 10.00 -4.21 5.27
CA MET A 83 8.79 -4.42 4.48
C MET A 83 7.98 -5.62 4.99
N GLY A 84 6.69 -5.46 5.25
CA GLY A 84 5.81 -6.51 5.76
C GLY A 84 4.99 -6.12 6.99
N ALA A 85 4.69 -7.12 7.82
CA ALA A 85 3.81 -7.02 8.97
C ALA A 85 4.50 -6.66 10.29
N TYR A 86 3.70 -6.20 11.27
CA TYR A 86 4.23 -5.55 12.47
C TYR A 86 4.18 -6.40 13.74
N LEU A 87 3.75 -7.66 13.67
CA LEU A 87 3.63 -8.54 14.84
C LEU A 87 4.90 -9.35 15.09
N GLY A 88 5.45 -9.94 14.02
CA GLY A 88 6.71 -10.68 14.03
C GLY A 88 7.94 -9.77 14.07
N PRO A 89 9.14 -10.36 14.11
CA PRO A 89 10.39 -9.58 14.04
C PRO A 89 10.55 -8.91 12.68
N ASP A 90 11.52 -8.00 12.58
CA ASP A 90 12.21 -7.82 11.30
C ASP A 90 13.30 -8.89 11.19
N PHE A 91 13.14 -9.83 10.26
CA PHE A 91 14.02 -11.00 10.14
C PHE A 91 15.46 -10.59 9.84
N SER A 92 15.66 -9.60 8.95
CA SER A 92 16.99 -9.06 8.61
C SER A 92 17.70 -8.50 9.85
N THR A 93 17.00 -7.66 10.60
CA THR A 93 17.53 -7.02 11.82
C THR A 93 17.76 -8.05 12.92
N GLU A 94 16.85 -9.02 13.10
CA GLU A 94 16.98 -10.05 14.12
C GLU A 94 18.25 -10.89 13.91
N PHE A 95 18.55 -11.31 12.67
CA PHE A 95 19.79 -12.01 12.36
C PHE A 95 21.02 -11.12 12.53
N MET A 96 20.94 -9.86 12.08
CA MET A 96 22.01 -8.88 12.22
C MET A 96 22.38 -8.67 13.70
N HIS A 97 21.39 -8.43 14.56
CA HIS A 97 21.57 -8.19 15.98
C HIS A 97 22.12 -9.42 16.70
N LYS A 98 21.53 -10.60 16.47
CA LYS A 98 21.99 -11.86 17.08
C LYS A 98 23.42 -12.22 16.67
N ARG A 99 23.80 -11.92 15.42
CA ARG A 99 25.20 -12.06 14.98
C ARG A 99 26.11 -11.10 15.75
N ALA A 100 25.73 -9.84 15.92
CA ALA A 100 26.51 -8.89 16.71
C ALA A 100 26.64 -9.34 18.18
N GLU A 101 25.57 -9.79 18.82
CA GLU A 101 25.61 -10.33 20.17
C GLU A 101 26.55 -11.54 20.30
N PHE A 102 26.50 -12.45 19.34
CA PHE A 102 27.38 -13.62 19.32
C PHE A 102 28.84 -13.20 19.17
N LEU A 103 29.15 -12.27 18.27
CA LEU A 103 30.51 -11.78 18.05
C LEU A 103 31.05 -11.05 19.28
N TYR A 104 30.22 -10.29 19.99
CA TYR A 104 30.61 -9.67 21.25
C TYR A 104 31.06 -10.71 22.28
N GLU A 105 30.28 -11.77 22.47
CA GLU A 105 30.62 -12.86 23.39
C GLU A 105 31.88 -13.62 22.93
N TYR A 106 31.97 -13.91 21.63
CA TYR A 106 33.11 -14.61 21.05
C TYR A 106 34.42 -13.81 21.24
N TYR A 107 34.42 -12.53 20.89
CA TYR A 107 35.61 -11.69 21.00
C TYR A 107 35.95 -11.33 22.46
N ALA A 108 34.96 -11.23 23.34
CA ALA A 108 35.18 -11.10 24.79
C ALA A 108 35.99 -12.29 25.34
N ARG A 109 35.56 -13.52 25.01
CA ARG A 109 36.26 -14.74 25.43
C ARG A 109 37.63 -14.86 24.76
N GLN A 110 37.70 -14.60 23.46
CA GLN A 110 38.95 -14.72 22.70
C GLN A 110 40.03 -13.74 23.20
N LYS A 111 39.65 -12.50 23.49
CA LYS A 111 40.61 -11.42 23.81
C LYS A 111 40.91 -11.33 25.31
N PHE A 112 39.92 -11.55 26.17
CA PHE A 112 40.00 -11.29 27.60
C PHE A 112 39.71 -12.52 28.48
N GLY A 113 39.26 -13.64 27.91
CA GLY A 113 38.88 -14.83 28.67
C GLY A 113 37.65 -14.63 29.56
N LYS A 114 36.82 -13.63 29.27
CA LYS A 114 35.64 -13.23 30.05
C LYS A 114 34.37 -13.25 29.18
N SER A 115 33.21 -13.37 29.82
CA SER A 115 31.89 -13.10 29.21
C SER A 115 31.73 -11.61 28.90
N LYS A 116 30.92 -11.25 27.89
CA LYS A 116 30.68 -9.84 27.50
C LYS A 116 30.15 -8.99 28.67
N GLU A 117 29.38 -9.59 29.57
CA GLU A 117 28.78 -8.95 30.76
C GLU A 117 29.81 -8.58 31.84
N ASN A 118 30.98 -9.24 31.83
CA ASN A 118 32.03 -9.07 32.84
C ASN A 118 33.20 -8.19 32.35
N LEU A 119 33.04 -7.52 31.21
CA LEU A 119 34.04 -6.61 30.66
C LEU A 119 33.93 -5.22 31.30
N SER A 120 35.08 -4.59 31.55
CA SER A 120 35.14 -3.16 31.78
C SER A 120 34.75 -2.38 30.51
N LYS A 121 34.37 -1.10 30.65
CA LYS A 121 34.01 -0.26 29.49
C LYS A 121 35.10 -0.19 28.42
N THR A 122 36.37 -0.19 28.83
CA THR A 122 37.52 -0.18 27.91
C THR A 122 37.67 -1.52 27.18
N GLU A 123 37.53 -2.64 27.88
CA GLU A 123 37.55 -3.97 27.25
C GLU A 123 36.36 -4.14 26.28
N LEU A 124 35.18 -3.65 26.65
CA LEU A 124 33.99 -3.66 25.80
C LEU A 124 34.20 -2.83 24.53
N ALA A 125 34.86 -1.67 24.61
CA ALA A 125 35.19 -0.87 23.43
C ALA A 125 36.08 -1.63 22.43
N VAL A 126 37.07 -2.40 22.93
CA VAL A 126 37.90 -3.26 22.08
C VAL A 126 37.06 -4.35 21.40
N VAL A 127 36.17 -5.00 22.14
CA VAL A 127 35.26 -6.02 21.58
C VAL A 127 34.32 -5.44 20.53
N LYS A 128 33.79 -4.24 20.77
CA LYS A 128 32.95 -3.51 19.82
C LYS A 128 33.70 -3.24 18.52
N GLU A 129 34.90 -2.68 18.59
CA GLU A 129 35.73 -2.42 17.40
C GLU A 129 36.07 -3.70 16.63
N MET A 130 36.38 -4.80 17.33
CA MET A 130 36.60 -6.11 16.68
C MET A 130 35.34 -6.62 15.96
N THR A 131 34.16 -6.38 16.54
CA THR A 131 32.88 -6.74 15.93
C THR A 131 32.59 -5.88 14.70
N ILE A 132 32.78 -4.56 14.79
CA ILE A 132 32.64 -3.64 13.65
C ILE A 132 33.55 -4.07 12.50
N PHE A 133 34.82 -4.36 12.80
CA PHE A 133 35.79 -4.82 11.81
C PHE A 133 35.37 -6.15 11.15
N ASP A 134 34.73 -7.06 11.89
CA ASP A 134 34.19 -8.30 11.32
C ASP A 134 33.05 -8.06 10.32
N PHE A 135 32.12 -7.17 10.66
CA PHE A 135 30.98 -6.81 9.83
C PHE A 135 31.36 -6.01 8.58
N LYS A 136 32.18 -4.96 8.75
CA LYS A 136 32.42 -3.95 7.72
C LYS A 136 33.61 -4.26 6.81
N GLU A 137 34.65 -4.89 7.35
CA GLU A 137 35.92 -5.10 6.63
C GLU A 137 36.20 -6.56 6.29
N LYS A 138 35.85 -7.51 7.19
CA LYS A 138 36.12 -8.94 6.94
C LYS A 138 35.00 -9.66 6.19
N THR A 139 33.80 -9.10 6.16
CA THR A 139 32.63 -9.71 5.51
C THR A 139 32.12 -8.80 4.40
N THR A 140 32.25 -9.24 3.16
CA THR A 140 31.73 -8.49 2.01
C THR A 140 30.76 -9.34 1.20
N LEU A 141 29.57 -8.79 0.95
CA LEU A 141 28.59 -9.37 0.04
C LEU A 141 29.08 -9.21 -1.41
N SER A 142 29.37 -10.32 -2.09
CA SER A 142 29.88 -10.31 -3.47
C SER A 142 29.27 -11.45 -4.28
N GLU A 143 28.98 -11.18 -5.56
CA GLU A 143 28.43 -12.18 -6.49
C GLU A 143 29.35 -13.41 -6.63
N LYS A 144 30.67 -13.19 -6.64
CA LYS A 144 31.66 -14.28 -6.79
C LYS A 144 31.68 -15.24 -5.60
N GLY A 145 31.24 -14.79 -4.43
CA GLY A 145 31.24 -15.54 -3.19
C GLY A 145 31.54 -14.63 -2.00
N THR A 146 31.03 -15.01 -0.82
CA THR A 146 31.27 -14.31 0.44
C THR A 146 31.96 -15.26 1.42
N THR A 147 32.95 -14.75 2.14
CA THR A 147 33.70 -15.51 3.14
C THR A 147 33.44 -14.94 4.52
N TYR A 148 32.91 -15.74 5.43
CA TYR A 148 32.80 -15.41 6.84
C TYR A 148 34.07 -15.74 7.61
N THR A 149 34.36 -14.94 8.63
CA THR A 149 35.30 -15.35 9.68
C THR A 149 34.80 -16.59 10.40
N THR A 150 35.69 -17.29 11.13
CA THR A 150 35.27 -18.40 12.00
C THR A 150 34.17 -17.98 12.98
N ALA A 151 34.28 -16.78 13.56
CA ALA A 151 33.30 -16.26 14.51
C ALA A 151 31.93 -16.04 13.86
N SER A 152 31.90 -15.41 12.68
CA SER A 152 30.65 -15.17 11.95
C SER A 152 30.02 -16.45 11.39
N ALA A 153 30.83 -17.44 11.00
CA ALA A 153 30.31 -18.76 10.60
C ALA A 153 29.63 -19.51 11.77
N LEU A 154 30.17 -19.38 12.99
CA LEU A 154 29.52 -19.93 14.19
C LEU A 154 28.25 -19.16 14.56
N ALA A 155 28.28 -17.83 14.45
CA ALA A 155 27.10 -16.99 14.65
C ALA A 155 25.97 -17.34 13.66
N TYR A 156 26.29 -17.57 12.39
CA TYR A 156 25.33 -18.03 11.39
C TYR A 156 24.67 -19.34 11.80
N LYS A 157 25.44 -20.34 12.24
CA LYS A 157 24.91 -21.64 12.70
C LYS A 157 23.97 -21.47 13.90
N ALA A 158 24.33 -20.62 14.88
CA ALA A 158 23.46 -20.30 16.01
C ALA A 158 22.16 -19.60 15.59
N ASN A 159 22.23 -18.69 14.62
CA ASN A 159 21.04 -18.04 14.05
C ASN A 159 20.13 -19.03 13.31
N VAL A 160 20.72 -19.98 12.56
CA VAL A 160 19.98 -21.07 11.90
C VAL A 160 19.24 -21.91 12.94
N ASP A 161 19.91 -22.35 14.01
CA ASP A 161 19.30 -23.15 15.06
C ASP A 161 18.13 -22.41 15.72
N TYR A 162 18.31 -21.12 16.03
CA TYR A 162 17.26 -20.25 16.57
C TYR A 162 16.06 -20.16 15.63
N LEU A 163 16.28 -19.83 14.34
CA LEU A 163 15.19 -19.61 13.41
C LEU A 163 14.44 -20.91 13.09
N VAL A 164 15.16 -22.02 12.97
CA VAL A 164 14.57 -23.34 12.78
C VAL A 164 13.65 -23.69 13.94
N ASP A 165 14.11 -23.52 15.18
CA ASP A 165 13.27 -23.75 16.36
C ASP A 165 12.02 -22.87 16.34
N PHE A 166 12.20 -21.56 16.13
CA PHE A 166 11.10 -20.60 16.07
C PHE A 166 10.06 -20.96 14.98
N LEU A 167 10.50 -21.23 13.75
CA LEU A 167 9.60 -21.47 12.63
C LEU A 167 8.91 -22.84 12.71
N VAL A 168 9.61 -23.87 13.16
CA VAL A 168 9.10 -25.25 13.20
C VAL A 168 8.26 -25.51 14.45
N ASN A 169 8.77 -25.13 15.63
CA ASN A 169 8.13 -25.44 16.91
C ASN A 169 7.16 -24.35 17.38
N GLY A 170 7.28 -23.14 16.83
CA GLY A 170 6.39 -22.04 17.20
C GLY A 170 6.87 -21.25 18.42
N ASN A 171 6.27 -20.08 18.60
CA ASN A 171 6.27 -19.34 19.85
C ASN A 171 4.90 -18.66 20.03
N PRO A 172 3.99 -19.25 20.84
CA PRO A 172 2.66 -18.70 21.07
C PRO A 172 2.68 -17.26 21.63
N ALA A 173 3.69 -16.88 22.41
CA ALA A 173 3.82 -15.51 22.92
C ALA A 173 4.02 -14.47 21.80
N ARG A 174 4.44 -14.91 20.61
CA ARG A 174 4.56 -14.09 19.40
C ARG A 174 3.47 -14.40 18.36
N ALA A 175 2.37 -15.04 18.74
CA ALA A 175 1.29 -15.49 17.85
C ALA A 175 1.77 -16.37 16.67
N TRP A 176 2.83 -17.15 16.88
CA TRP A 176 3.34 -18.10 15.89
C TRP A 176 3.22 -19.52 16.43
N ARG A 177 2.43 -20.40 15.81
CA ARG A 177 2.12 -21.73 16.36
C ARG A 177 3.09 -22.84 15.92
N GLY A 178 3.84 -22.63 14.84
CA GLY A 178 4.69 -23.68 14.26
C GLY A 178 3.89 -24.79 13.57
N GLY A 179 4.52 -25.94 13.31
CA GLY A 179 3.88 -27.14 12.77
C GLY A 179 3.65 -27.19 11.26
N VAL A 180 3.70 -26.04 10.56
CA VAL A 180 3.57 -25.97 9.10
C VAL A 180 4.93 -26.08 8.41
N ILE A 181 5.92 -25.29 8.83
CA ILE A 181 7.23 -25.24 8.17
C ILE A 181 8.07 -26.44 8.61
N ARG A 182 8.70 -27.13 7.66
CA ARG A 182 9.60 -28.27 7.94
C ARG A 182 11.01 -27.77 8.25
N LYS A 183 11.79 -28.60 8.95
CA LYS A 183 13.17 -28.27 9.34
C LYS A 183 14.06 -27.94 8.14
N ASP A 184 13.99 -28.71 7.07
CA ASP A 184 14.79 -28.50 5.86
C ASP A 184 14.39 -27.21 5.12
N GLU A 185 13.10 -26.87 5.10
CA GLU A 185 12.58 -25.61 4.56
C GLU A 185 13.07 -24.41 5.40
N ALA A 186 12.98 -24.52 6.74
CA ALA A 186 13.42 -23.48 7.67
C ALA A 186 14.92 -23.18 7.58
N VAL A 187 15.76 -24.20 7.37
CA VAL A 187 17.21 -24.00 7.13
C VAL A 187 17.46 -23.18 5.86
N LYS A 188 16.68 -23.39 4.80
CA LYS A 188 16.80 -22.57 3.58
C LYS A 188 16.28 -21.16 3.79
N ILE A 189 15.17 -20.99 4.53
CA ILE A 189 14.69 -19.66 4.94
C ILE A 189 15.79 -18.91 5.70
N ALA A 190 16.50 -19.58 6.61
CA ALA A 190 17.62 -18.97 7.33
C ALA A 190 18.76 -18.50 6.42
N ALA A 191 19.07 -19.22 5.33
CA ALA A 191 20.03 -18.74 4.33
C ALA A 191 19.55 -17.47 3.62
N PHE A 192 18.25 -17.35 3.32
CA PHE A 192 17.67 -16.15 2.74
C PHE A 192 17.68 -14.96 3.71
N VAL A 193 17.34 -15.18 4.98
CA VAL A 193 17.42 -14.15 6.04
C VAL A 193 18.88 -13.73 6.29
N ASP A 194 19.84 -14.66 6.20
CA ASP A 194 21.25 -14.30 6.32
C ASP A 194 21.75 -13.47 5.12
N TRP A 195 21.25 -13.73 3.91
CA TRP A 195 21.50 -12.84 2.78
C TRP A 195 20.98 -11.42 3.05
N SER A 196 19.77 -11.27 3.60
CA SER A 196 19.20 -9.94 3.84
C SER A 196 19.91 -9.16 4.95
N GLN A 197 20.41 -9.82 6.01
CA GLN A 197 21.24 -9.12 7.00
C GLN A 197 22.58 -8.67 6.41
N MET A 198 23.15 -9.40 5.43
CA MET A 198 24.34 -8.93 4.71
C MET A 198 24.04 -7.74 3.80
N VAL A 199 22.85 -7.70 3.18
CA VAL A 199 22.38 -6.46 2.51
C VAL A 199 22.34 -5.30 3.50
N ALA A 200 21.83 -5.56 4.72
CA ALA A 200 21.73 -4.54 5.75
C ALA A 200 23.08 -4.06 6.31
N SER A 201 24.11 -4.91 6.32
CA SER A 201 25.32 -4.68 7.12
C SER A 201 26.63 -4.58 6.31
N SER A 202 26.73 -5.20 5.14
CA SER A 202 27.93 -5.13 4.28
C SER A 202 27.97 -3.85 3.46
N LEU A 203 29.15 -3.26 3.34
CA LEU A 203 29.39 -2.07 2.52
C LEU A 203 29.09 -2.34 1.04
N ARG A 204 28.45 -1.38 0.39
CA ARG A 204 28.30 -1.33 -1.06
C ARG A 204 29.70 -1.04 -1.66
N PRO A 205 30.13 -1.75 -2.72
CA PRO A 205 31.44 -1.58 -3.32
C PRO A 205 31.77 -0.12 -3.62
N ASP A 206 33.01 0.29 -3.32
CA ASP A 206 33.53 1.65 -3.56
C ASP A 206 32.78 2.77 -2.80
N THR A 207 32.09 2.43 -1.70
CA THR A 207 31.38 3.38 -0.84
C THR A 207 31.61 3.11 0.65
N ASP A 208 31.21 4.05 1.50
CA ASP A 208 31.24 3.99 2.96
C ASP A 208 29.87 3.66 3.60
N ARG A 209 28.89 3.28 2.78
CA ARG A 209 27.52 2.92 3.21
C ARG A 209 27.20 1.46 2.88
N THR A 210 26.24 0.87 3.59
CA THR A 210 25.76 -0.48 3.27
C THR A 210 24.87 -0.51 2.02
N TRP A 211 24.56 -1.70 1.52
CA TRP A 211 23.62 -1.86 0.41
C TRP A 211 22.23 -1.27 0.70
N SER A 212 21.80 -1.26 1.96
CA SER A 212 20.55 -0.69 2.47
C SER A 212 20.68 0.77 2.97
N ASN A 213 21.72 1.50 2.55
CA ASN A 213 21.96 2.88 2.95
C ASN A 213 22.05 3.05 4.48
N ASN A 214 22.80 2.13 5.12
CA ASN A 214 23.00 2.02 6.56
C ASN A 214 21.76 1.67 7.38
N TRP A 215 20.61 1.34 6.78
CA TRP A 215 19.47 0.84 7.54
C TRP A 215 19.62 -0.66 7.86
N PRO A 216 19.24 -1.16 9.05
CA PRO A 216 18.60 -0.46 10.17
C PRO A 216 19.61 0.12 11.18
N ALA A 217 19.12 0.91 12.14
CA ALA A 217 19.91 1.39 13.27
C ALA A 217 20.40 0.23 14.16
N GLU A 218 21.72 0.07 14.29
CA GLU A 218 22.35 -0.96 15.13
C GLU A 218 23.57 -0.40 15.89
N PRO A 219 23.40 0.00 17.16
CA PRO A 219 24.47 0.58 17.98
C PRO A 219 25.67 -0.36 18.23
N MET A 220 25.47 -1.69 18.19
CA MET A 220 26.54 -2.67 18.41
C MET A 220 27.59 -2.65 17.30
N ILE A 221 27.25 -2.14 16.11
CA ILE A 221 28.18 -2.01 14.99
C ILE A 221 28.32 -0.57 14.47
N ASP A 222 27.91 0.41 15.27
CA ASP A 222 27.90 1.85 14.92
C ASP A 222 27.18 2.19 13.61
N GLN A 223 26.14 1.43 13.26
CA GLN A 223 25.34 1.70 12.08
C GLN A 223 24.26 2.75 12.38
N LYS A 224 24.42 3.94 11.78
CA LYS A 224 23.67 5.17 12.08
C LYS A 224 23.17 5.86 10.82
N ALA A 225 22.19 6.74 10.99
CA ALA A 225 21.69 7.62 9.95
C ALA A 225 22.82 8.48 9.35
N SER A 226 22.85 8.60 8.02
CA SER A 226 23.82 9.46 7.32
C SER A 226 23.38 10.92 7.33
N TRP A 227 24.33 11.85 7.19
CA TRP A 227 24.02 13.28 7.05
C TRP A 227 23.10 13.57 5.86
N ASN A 228 23.21 12.79 4.78
CA ASN A 228 22.38 12.94 3.60
C ASN A 228 20.88 12.76 3.92
N LEU A 229 20.51 11.87 4.84
CA LEU A 229 19.11 11.71 5.26
C LEU A 229 18.53 13.02 5.83
N HIS A 230 19.31 13.73 6.65
CA HIS A 230 18.93 15.02 7.22
C HIS A 230 18.81 16.11 6.16
N MET A 231 19.79 16.16 5.25
CA MET A 231 19.79 17.13 4.15
C MET A 231 18.57 16.94 3.23
N VAL A 232 18.26 15.71 2.83
CA VAL A 232 17.10 15.41 2.00
C VAL A 232 15.81 15.76 2.73
N SER A 233 15.67 15.39 4.01
CA SER A 233 14.49 15.72 4.82
C SER A 233 14.24 17.24 4.90
N LEU A 234 15.30 18.04 4.97
CA LEU A 234 15.20 19.52 4.96
C LEU A 234 14.71 20.02 3.59
N TRP A 235 15.28 19.52 2.49
CA TRP A 235 14.87 19.92 1.14
C TRP A 235 13.44 19.53 0.82
N GLU A 236 13.00 18.35 1.23
CA GLU A 236 11.59 17.91 1.14
C GLU A 236 10.66 18.95 1.76
N PHE A 237 10.93 19.35 3.01
CA PHE A 237 10.10 20.31 3.72
C PHE A 237 10.08 21.68 3.04
N LEU A 238 11.25 22.20 2.63
CA LEU A 238 11.36 23.49 1.94
C LEU A 238 10.61 23.50 0.60
N LEU A 239 10.75 22.42 -0.19
CA LEU A 239 10.09 22.28 -1.48
C LEU A 239 8.58 22.10 -1.34
N LEU A 240 8.12 21.23 -0.44
CA LEU A 240 6.69 21.04 -0.16
C LEU A 240 6.05 22.35 0.30
N TRP A 241 6.70 23.09 1.20
CA TRP A 241 6.17 24.36 1.70
C TRP A 241 6.04 25.39 0.58
N ALA A 242 7.11 25.60 -0.20
CA ALA A 242 7.08 26.54 -1.32
C ALA A 242 6.09 26.12 -2.42
N ALA A 243 6.04 24.84 -2.77
CA ALA A 243 5.15 24.31 -3.79
C ALA A 243 3.68 24.40 -3.37
N THR A 244 3.37 24.17 -2.09
CA THR A 244 2.01 24.34 -1.54
C THR A 244 1.53 25.77 -1.73
N ILE A 245 2.38 26.77 -1.42
CA ILE A 245 2.05 28.19 -1.62
C ILE A 245 1.77 28.47 -3.10
N LEU A 246 2.62 27.96 -4.00
CA LEU A 246 2.45 28.16 -5.45
C LEU A 246 1.19 27.50 -5.98
N VAL A 247 0.87 26.27 -5.55
CA VAL A 247 -0.33 25.54 -5.95
C VAL A 247 -1.59 26.28 -5.49
N ILE A 248 -1.63 26.73 -4.24
CA ILE A 248 -2.76 27.52 -3.71
C ILE A 248 -2.89 28.84 -4.49
N PHE A 249 -1.78 29.53 -4.75
CA PHE A 249 -1.76 30.77 -5.53
C PHE A 249 -2.30 30.54 -6.95
N PHE A 250 -1.80 29.52 -7.66
CA PHE A 250 -2.26 29.19 -9.01
C PHE A 250 -3.73 28.81 -9.05
N PHE A 251 -4.18 28.03 -8.07
CA PHE A 251 -5.59 27.67 -7.93
C PHE A 251 -6.46 28.92 -7.75
N TYR A 252 -6.15 29.76 -6.77
CA TYR A 252 -6.94 30.95 -6.46
C TYR A 252 -6.95 31.98 -7.59
N GLU A 253 -5.78 32.26 -8.17
CA GLU A 253 -5.62 33.36 -9.12
C GLU A 253 -6.06 33.00 -10.55
N PHE A 254 -5.95 31.72 -10.96
CA PHE A 254 -6.14 31.32 -12.36
C PHE A 254 -7.16 30.19 -12.60
N LEU A 255 -7.47 29.37 -11.60
CA LEU A 255 -8.33 28.19 -11.77
C LEU A 255 -9.71 28.35 -11.12
N ASN A 256 -9.83 29.07 -10.01
CA ASN A 256 -11.06 29.19 -9.23
C ASN A 256 -11.93 30.42 -9.55
N LYS A 257 -11.54 31.26 -10.52
CA LYS A 257 -12.31 32.45 -10.90
C LYS A 257 -13.50 32.05 -11.78
N ARG A 258 -14.73 32.18 -11.28
CA ARG A 258 -15.96 32.12 -12.08
C ARG A 258 -16.03 33.35 -12.98
N GLU A 259 -16.26 33.15 -14.28
CA GLU A 259 -16.56 34.26 -15.20
C GLU A 259 -18.04 34.66 -15.05
N GLU A 260 -18.39 35.93 -15.27
CA GLU A 260 -19.76 36.45 -15.03
C GLU A 260 -20.86 35.72 -15.83
N ASN A 261 -20.51 35.02 -16.91
CA ASN A 261 -21.43 34.29 -17.80
C ASN A 261 -21.33 32.75 -17.67
N ASP A 262 -20.69 32.23 -16.61
CA ASP A 262 -20.52 30.80 -16.41
C ASP A 262 -21.84 30.14 -15.92
N GLU A 263 -22.51 29.40 -16.80
CA GLU A 263 -23.71 28.61 -16.45
C GLU A 263 -23.33 27.20 -15.94
N LEU A 264 -24.00 26.76 -14.87
CA LEU A 264 -23.89 25.39 -14.37
C LEU A 264 -24.69 24.43 -15.27
N GLU A 265 -24.16 23.22 -15.46
CA GLU A 265 -24.87 22.15 -16.16
C GLU A 265 -26.11 21.72 -15.37
N LYS A 266 -27.15 21.26 -16.06
CA LYS A 266 -28.34 20.73 -15.38
C LYS A 266 -27.98 19.42 -14.65
N PRO A 267 -28.36 19.26 -13.38
CA PRO A 267 -28.10 18.02 -12.65
C PRO A 267 -28.66 16.80 -13.38
N LEU A 268 -27.89 15.72 -13.38
CA LEU A 268 -28.23 14.46 -14.00
C LEU A 268 -29.49 13.87 -13.37
N VAL A 269 -30.51 13.63 -14.20
CA VAL A 269 -31.72 12.91 -13.82
C VAL A 269 -31.77 11.60 -14.60
N ILE A 270 -31.56 10.48 -13.89
CA ILE A 270 -31.58 9.15 -14.50
C ILE A 270 -33.03 8.68 -14.59
N LYS A 271 -33.57 8.66 -15.82
CA LYS A 271 -34.96 8.26 -16.12
C LYS A 271 -35.11 6.79 -16.52
N LYS A 272 -34.02 6.16 -16.98
CA LYS A 272 -33.97 4.75 -17.38
C LYS A 272 -32.61 4.17 -17.01
N LEU A 273 -32.59 2.88 -16.67
CA LEU A 273 -31.36 2.09 -16.60
C LEU A 273 -31.27 1.19 -17.82
N PHE A 274 -30.10 1.17 -18.44
CA PHE A 274 -29.78 0.24 -19.50
C PHE A 274 -29.66 -1.21 -18.96
N PRO A 275 -29.89 -2.24 -19.81
CA PRO A 275 -29.69 -3.64 -19.44
C PRO A 275 -28.36 -3.94 -18.75
N SER A 276 -27.23 -3.38 -19.20
CA SER A 276 -25.94 -3.57 -18.53
C SER A 276 -25.91 -2.99 -17.12
N GLN A 277 -26.48 -1.79 -16.91
CA GLN A 277 -26.55 -1.13 -15.61
C GLN A 277 -27.45 -1.88 -14.62
N LYS A 278 -28.57 -2.45 -15.08
CA LYS A 278 -29.43 -3.29 -14.23
C LYS A 278 -28.67 -4.52 -13.69
N LYS A 279 -27.74 -5.09 -14.47
CA LYS A 279 -26.93 -6.23 -14.02
C LYS A 279 -25.90 -5.85 -12.94
N LEU A 280 -25.47 -4.59 -12.86
CA LEU A 280 -24.56 -4.10 -11.83
C LEU A 280 -25.15 -4.21 -10.41
N LEU A 281 -26.47 -4.28 -10.26
CA LEU A 281 -27.13 -4.41 -8.96
C LEU A 281 -26.69 -5.67 -8.20
N LYS A 282 -26.25 -6.72 -8.91
CA LYS A 282 -25.74 -7.97 -8.30
C LYS A 282 -24.36 -7.79 -7.63
N TYR A 283 -23.60 -6.77 -8.04
CA TYR A 283 -22.28 -6.49 -7.49
C TYR A 283 -22.37 -5.74 -6.16
N VAL A 284 -23.36 -4.86 -6.02
CA VAL A 284 -23.50 -3.93 -4.88
C VAL A 284 -23.43 -4.67 -3.52
N PRO A 285 -24.20 -5.74 -3.27
CA PRO A 285 -24.13 -6.47 -2.01
C PRO A 285 -22.84 -7.27 -1.81
N ILE A 286 -22.22 -7.75 -2.90
CA ILE A 286 -20.97 -8.53 -2.82
C ILE A 286 -19.81 -7.62 -2.41
N VAL A 287 -19.75 -6.41 -2.95
CA VAL A 287 -18.74 -5.41 -2.57
C VAL A 287 -18.85 -5.07 -1.08
N SER A 288 -20.06 -4.77 -0.60
CA SER A 288 -20.25 -4.45 0.82
C SER A 288 -20.07 -5.66 1.74
N LEU A 289 -20.34 -6.88 1.28
CA LEU A 289 -20.05 -8.11 2.04
C LEU A 289 -18.54 -8.34 2.19
N PHE A 290 -17.77 -8.22 1.11
CA PHE A 290 -16.31 -8.38 1.16
C PHE A 290 -15.66 -7.31 2.04
N PHE A 291 -16.15 -6.07 1.97
CA PHE A 291 -15.75 -5.02 2.89
C PHE A 291 -16.06 -5.39 4.35
N LEU A 292 -17.27 -5.90 4.64
CA LEU A 292 -17.63 -6.32 5.99
C LEU A 292 -16.72 -7.44 6.51
N ILE A 293 -16.49 -8.48 5.71
CA ILE A 293 -15.58 -9.59 6.07
C ILE A 293 -14.17 -9.06 6.35
N GLN A 294 -13.66 -8.18 5.48
CA GLN A 294 -12.33 -7.58 5.63
C GLN A 294 -12.16 -6.83 6.95
N VAL A 295 -13.15 -6.01 7.33
CA VAL A 295 -13.11 -5.26 8.59
C VAL A 295 -13.22 -6.17 9.81
N PHE A 296 -14.02 -7.25 9.75
CA PHE A 296 -14.05 -8.26 10.83
C PHE A 296 -12.69 -8.94 11.02
N ILE A 297 -12.02 -9.30 9.92
CA ILE A 297 -10.65 -9.83 9.97
C ILE A 297 -9.70 -8.78 10.56
N GLY A 298 -9.87 -7.50 10.22
CA GLY A 298 -9.09 -6.40 10.81
C GLY A 298 -9.23 -6.34 12.34
N GLY A 299 -10.46 -6.46 12.86
CA GLY A 299 -10.71 -6.55 14.30
C GLY A 299 -10.07 -7.78 14.95
N TYR A 300 -10.09 -8.94 14.27
CA TYR A 300 -9.38 -10.14 14.72
C TYR A 300 -7.86 -9.92 14.81
N LEU A 301 -7.25 -9.31 13.79
CA LEU A 301 -5.82 -8.99 13.79
C LEU A 301 -5.46 -8.00 14.91
N ALA A 302 -6.30 -6.99 15.14
CA ALA A 302 -6.13 -6.03 16.24
C ALA A 302 -6.12 -6.71 17.62
N HIS A 303 -6.96 -7.73 17.82
CA HIS A 303 -6.93 -8.55 19.03
C HIS A 303 -5.57 -9.26 19.19
N LEU A 304 -5.06 -9.89 18.13
CA LEU A 304 -3.76 -10.58 18.18
C LEU A 304 -2.56 -9.64 18.41
N TYR A 305 -2.65 -8.37 17.98
CA TYR A 305 -1.66 -7.36 18.33
C TYR A 305 -1.63 -7.01 19.83
N SER A 306 -2.78 -7.11 20.50
CA SER A 306 -2.93 -6.80 21.92
C SER A 306 -2.70 -8.01 22.82
N ALA A 307 -3.10 -9.20 22.37
CA ALA A 307 -3.03 -10.45 23.12
C ALA A 307 -2.53 -11.61 22.22
N PRO A 308 -1.25 -11.62 21.81
CA PRO A 308 -0.73 -12.57 20.80
C PRO A 308 -0.82 -14.03 21.21
N ALA A 309 -0.76 -14.34 22.51
CA ALA A 309 -0.86 -15.70 23.03
C ALA A 309 -2.29 -16.24 23.07
N GLU A 310 -3.30 -15.35 23.09
CA GLU A 310 -4.70 -15.70 23.29
C GLU A 310 -5.37 -16.06 21.97
N ASN A 311 -6.33 -16.98 22.04
CA ASN A 311 -7.27 -17.20 20.96
C ASN A 311 -8.40 -16.18 21.10
N PHE A 312 -8.92 -15.70 19.96
CA PHE A 312 -10.13 -14.90 19.95
C PHE A 312 -11.36 -15.83 20.03
N PHE A 313 -12.20 -15.86 18.99
CA PHE A 313 -13.30 -16.83 18.88
C PHE A 313 -12.88 -18.19 18.33
N PHE A 314 -11.80 -18.24 17.54
CA PHE A 314 -11.29 -19.45 16.91
C PHE A 314 -9.82 -19.70 17.27
N PRO A 315 -9.38 -20.96 17.27
CA PRO A 315 -7.97 -21.29 17.46
C PRO A 315 -7.08 -20.69 16.36
N GLN A 316 -5.93 -20.12 16.75
CA GLN A 316 -4.94 -19.59 15.80
C GLN A 316 -4.36 -20.66 14.87
N GLU A 317 -4.48 -21.95 15.19
CA GLU A 317 -4.10 -23.05 14.29
C GLU A 317 -4.97 -23.09 13.03
N ILE A 318 -6.22 -22.59 13.11
CA ILE A 318 -7.14 -22.50 11.98
C ILE A 318 -7.04 -21.13 11.32
N LEU A 319 -6.92 -20.06 12.11
CA LEU A 319 -6.87 -18.68 11.62
C LEU A 319 -5.54 -18.00 12.01
N PRO A 320 -4.38 -18.46 11.51
CA PRO A 320 -3.11 -17.90 11.93
C PRO A 320 -2.92 -16.47 11.42
N PHE A 321 -2.15 -15.69 12.18
CA PHE A 321 -2.03 -14.25 11.97
C PHE A 321 -1.62 -13.87 10.54
N ASN A 322 -0.56 -14.50 10.00
CA ASN A 322 -0.06 -14.22 8.65
C ASN A 322 -1.14 -14.41 7.60
N VAL A 323 -1.82 -15.56 7.63
CA VAL A 323 -2.87 -15.88 6.66
C VAL A 323 -4.04 -14.91 6.76
N MET A 324 -4.48 -14.59 7.98
CA MET A 324 -5.57 -13.65 8.18
C MET A 324 -5.18 -12.23 7.76
N ARG A 325 -3.92 -11.84 7.94
CA ARG A 325 -3.40 -10.55 7.46
C ARG A 325 -3.38 -10.49 5.94
N ALA A 326 -2.88 -11.52 5.27
CA ALA A 326 -2.92 -11.59 3.81
C ALA A 326 -4.36 -11.54 3.28
N LEU A 327 -5.29 -12.27 3.90
CA LEU A 327 -6.71 -12.20 3.52
C LEU A 327 -7.29 -10.79 3.72
N HIS A 328 -6.96 -10.13 4.83
CA HIS A 328 -7.42 -8.76 5.12
C HIS A 328 -6.94 -7.76 4.07
N THR A 329 -5.65 -7.76 3.73
CA THR A 329 -5.06 -6.83 2.77
C THR A 329 -5.52 -7.11 1.34
N ASN A 330 -5.62 -8.38 0.95
CA ASN A 330 -6.11 -8.76 -0.38
C ASN A 330 -7.60 -8.46 -0.55
N LEU A 331 -8.43 -8.71 0.47
CA LEU A 331 -9.84 -8.30 0.41
C LEU A 331 -9.97 -6.79 0.26
N ALA A 332 -9.11 -6.01 0.93
CA ALA A 332 -9.13 -4.55 0.82
C ALA A 332 -8.91 -4.07 -0.62
N ILE A 333 -8.00 -4.70 -1.37
CA ILE A 333 -7.79 -4.41 -2.79
C ILE A 333 -8.97 -4.89 -3.63
N VAL A 334 -9.46 -6.11 -3.38
CA VAL A 334 -10.51 -6.75 -4.18
C VAL A 334 -11.82 -5.97 -4.13
N TRP A 335 -12.35 -5.66 -2.94
CA TRP A 335 -13.66 -4.99 -2.87
C TRP A 335 -13.60 -3.56 -3.42
N VAL A 336 -12.50 -2.85 -3.17
CA VAL A 336 -12.28 -1.50 -3.73
C VAL A 336 -12.30 -1.59 -5.24
N THR A 337 -11.44 -2.44 -5.82
CA THR A 337 -11.34 -2.64 -7.27
C THR A 337 -12.72 -2.93 -7.88
N ILE A 338 -13.47 -3.89 -7.33
CA ILE A 338 -14.82 -4.21 -7.82
C ILE A 338 -15.76 -2.99 -7.74
N GLY A 339 -15.70 -2.19 -6.67
CA GLY A 339 -16.46 -0.95 -6.56
C GLY A 339 -16.15 0.07 -7.66
N TRP A 340 -14.88 0.24 -8.02
CA TRP A 340 -14.47 1.06 -9.17
C TRP A 340 -14.96 0.49 -10.51
N LEU A 341 -14.92 -0.84 -10.69
CA LEU A 341 -15.45 -1.49 -11.89
C LEU A 341 -16.95 -1.19 -12.07
N VAL A 342 -17.71 -1.27 -10.98
CA VAL A 342 -19.14 -0.92 -10.93
C VAL A 342 -19.33 0.55 -11.30
N GLY A 343 -18.53 1.46 -10.75
CA GLY A 343 -18.57 2.89 -11.08
C GLY A 343 -18.35 3.18 -12.56
N GLY A 344 -17.30 2.61 -13.16
CA GLY A 344 -16.99 2.79 -14.58
C GLY A 344 -18.09 2.27 -15.50
N MET A 345 -18.66 1.10 -15.20
CA MET A 345 -19.77 0.52 -15.97
C MET A 345 -21.11 1.22 -15.74
N LEU A 346 -21.31 1.89 -14.60
CA LEU A 346 -22.48 2.73 -14.37
C LEU A 346 -22.41 4.00 -15.21
N ILE A 347 -21.24 4.66 -15.21
CA ILE A 347 -21.03 5.97 -15.85
C ILE A 347 -20.99 5.85 -17.37
N ALA A 348 -20.30 4.84 -17.93
CA ALA A 348 -20.06 4.78 -19.37
C ALA A 348 -21.35 4.84 -20.23
N PRO A 349 -22.42 4.06 -19.93
CA PRO A 349 -23.68 4.17 -20.66
C PRO A 349 -24.41 5.51 -20.47
N LEU A 350 -24.28 6.15 -19.30
CA LEU A 350 -24.90 7.47 -19.04
C LEU A 350 -24.24 8.55 -19.89
N VAL A 351 -22.92 8.47 -20.08
CA VAL A 351 -22.16 9.42 -20.89
C VAL A 351 -22.39 9.20 -22.39
N ALA A 352 -22.48 7.94 -22.81
CA ALA A 352 -22.68 7.59 -24.21
C ALA A 352 -24.15 7.75 -24.67
N ASP A 353 -25.11 7.74 -23.74
CA ASP A 353 -26.54 7.52 -24.00
C ASP A 353 -26.79 6.26 -24.85
N GLU A 354 -25.94 5.25 -24.66
CA GLU A 354 -25.99 3.98 -25.38
C GLU A 354 -25.56 2.84 -24.45
N ASP A 355 -26.16 1.66 -24.62
CA ASP A 355 -25.80 0.49 -23.83
C ASP A 355 -24.56 -0.24 -24.37
N LEU A 356 -23.99 -1.09 -23.52
CA LEU A 356 -23.04 -2.12 -23.92
C LEU A 356 -23.69 -3.06 -24.94
N LYS A 357 -23.02 -3.28 -26.08
CA LYS A 357 -23.50 -4.16 -27.16
C LYS A 357 -23.84 -5.58 -26.65
N PHE A 358 -23.08 -6.07 -25.69
CA PHE A 358 -23.24 -7.39 -25.10
C PHE A 358 -23.41 -7.30 -23.56
N PRO A 359 -24.61 -6.98 -23.05
CA PRO A 359 -24.84 -6.80 -21.62
C PRO A 359 -24.52 -8.04 -20.77
N TRP A 360 -24.57 -9.24 -21.34
CA TRP A 360 -24.21 -10.49 -20.66
C TRP A 360 -22.74 -10.56 -20.24
N LEU A 361 -21.86 -9.75 -20.83
CA LEU A 361 -20.45 -9.65 -20.39
C LEU A 361 -20.33 -9.16 -18.95
N VAL A 362 -21.30 -8.39 -18.46
CA VAL A 362 -21.39 -8.00 -17.04
C VAL A 362 -21.60 -9.24 -16.16
N ASP A 363 -22.41 -10.22 -16.61
CA ASP A 363 -22.59 -11.46 -15.85
C ASP A 363 -21.35 -12.35 -15.92
N LEU A 364 -20.68 -12.40 -17.09
CA LEU A 364 -19.41 -13.13 -17.23
C LEU A 364 -18.35 -12.58 -16.29
N LEU A 365 -18.18 -11.25 -16.25
CA LEU A 365 -17.24 -10.60 -15.34
C LEU A 365 -17.60 -10.88 -13.87
N TRP A 366 -18.89 -10.93 -13.53
CA TRP A 366 -19.34 -11.23 -12.18
C TRP A 366 -18.98 -12.67 -11.76
N VAL A 367 -19.22 -13.65 -12.65
CA VAL A 367 -18.82 -15.04 -12.42
C VAL A 367 -17.29 -15.15 -12.32
N ALA A 368 -16.56 -14.49 -13.21
CA ALA A 368 -15.10 -14.49 -13.20
C ALA A 368 -14.55 -13.94 -11.87
N LEU A 369 -15.14 -12.86 -11.34
CA LEU A 369 -14.73 -12.30 -10.05
C LEU A 369 -15.00 -13.24 -8.88
N LEU A 370 -16.12 -13.98 -8.88
CA LEU A 370 -16.37 -14.98 -7.84
C LEU A 370 -15.37 -16.14 -7.92
N VAL A 371 -15.09 -16.64 -9.12
CA VAL A 371 -14.13 -17.74 -9.32
C VAL A 371 -12.71 -17.30 -8.97
N VAL A 372 -12.25 -16.16 -9.50
CA VAL A 372 -10.88 -15.66 -9.29
C VAL A 372 -10.70 -15.12 -7.87
N GLY A 373 -11.67 -14.35 -7.37
CA GLY A 373 -11.61 -13.78 -6.03
C GLY A 373 -11.71 -14.83 -4.94
N ALA A 374 -12.73 -15.70 -4.97
CA ALA A 374 -12.86 -16.75 -3.96
C ALA A 374 -11.76 -17.81 -4.11
N GLY A 375 -11.44 -18.22 -5.34
CA GLY A 375 -10.34 -19.14 -5.61
C GLY A 375 -8.99 -18.61 -5.15
N GLY A 376 -8.73 -17.32 -5.38
CA GLY A 376 -7.52 -16.63 -4.92
C GLY A 376 -7.41 -16.57 -3.40
N LEU A 377 -8.48 -16.19 -2.69
CA LEU A 377 -8.49 -16.15 -1.22
C LEU A 377 -8.32 -17.54 -0.61
N LEU A 378 -9.00 -18.56 -1.16
CA LEU A 378 -8.83 -19.96 -0.73
C LEU A 378 -7.41 -20.46 -1.06
N GLY A 379 -6.85 -20.04 -2.19
CA GLY A 379 -5.49 -20.32 -2.61
C GLY A 379 -4.47 -19.77 -1.64
N ILE A 380 -4.58 -18.50 -1.25
CA ILE A 380 -3.72 -17.86 -0.25
C ILE A 380 -3.71 -18.67 1.04
N TYR A 381 -4.90 -19.00 1.56
CA TYR A 381 -5.04 -19.79 2.78
C TYR A 381 -4.38 -21.17 2.65
N ALA A 382 -4.74 -21.94 1.61
CA ALA A 382 -4.22 -23.30 1.40
C ALA A 382 -2.71 -23.31 1.10
N GLY A 383 -2.19 -22.29 0.42
CA GLY A 383 -0.77 -22.11 0.14
C GLY A 383 0.04 -21.90 1.41
N ALA A 384 -0.35 -20.91 2.21
CA ALA A 384 0.32 -20.54 3.45
C ALA A 384 0.20 -21.62 4.54
N GLN A 385 -0.89 -22.40 4.55
CA GLN A 385 -1.03 -23.59 5.40
C GLN A 385 -0.25 -24.82 4.91
N GLY A 386 0.46 -24.71 3.78
CA GLY A 386 1.24 -25.82 3.24
C GLY A 386 0.40 -26.98 2.69
N TRP A 387 -0.85 -26.74 2.31
CA TRP A 387 -1.71 -27.73 1.63
C TRP A 387 -1.40 -27.83 0.13
N LEU A 388 -0.80 -26.78 -0.45
CA LEU A 388 -0.46 -26.69 -1.88
C LEU A 388 1.05 -26.65 -2.12
N ARG A 389 1.86 -27.44 -1.40
CA ARG A 389 3.34 -27.30 -1.40
C ARG A 389 4.02 -27.39 -2.75
N ASP A 390 3.50 -28.17 -3.69
CA ASP A 390 4.14 -28.33 -5.00
C ASP A 390 3.58 -27.34 -6.04
N SER A 391 2.43 -26.73 -5.75
CA SER A 391 1.70 -25.83 -6.66
C SER A 391 1.46 -24.43 -6.10
N TRP A 392 2.13 -24.08 -5.00
CA TRP A 392 1.86 -22.86 -4.22
C TRP A 392 2.00 -21.59 -5.05
N PHE A 393 3.02 -21.52 -5.90
CA PHE A 393 3.26 -20.35 -6.75
C PHE A 393 2.11 -20.12 -7.74
N TRP A 394 1.50 -21.20 -8.25
CA TRP A 394 0.45 -21.11 -9.27
C TRP A 394 -0.95 -20.93 -8.67
N LEU A 395 -1.28 -21.72 -7.64
CA LEU A 395 -2.64 -21.81 -7.10
C LEU A 395 -2.76 -21.34 -5.66
N GLY A 396 -1.63 -21.20 -4.97
CA GLY A 396 -1.55 -20.92 -3.53
C GLY A 396 -1.28 -19.45 -3.23
N ASN A 397 -0.19 -19.22 -2.49
CA ASN A 397 0.19 -17.92 -1.92
C ASN A 397 1.55 -17.46 -2.47
N GLU A 398 1.61 -16.33 -3.18
CA GLU A 398 2.88 -15.71 -3.61
C GLU A 398 3.66 -15.04 -2.47
N GLY A 399 3.03 -14.79 -1.31
CA GLY A 399 3.73 -14.34 -0.11
C GLY A 399 4.38 -12.96 -0.19
N ARG A 400 3.94 -12.18 -1.17
CA ARG A 400 4.34 -10.79 -1.37
C ARG A 400 3.24 -9.95 -0.78
N GLU A 401 3.53 -9.19 0.27
CA GLU A 401 2.52 -8.35 0.92
C GLU A 401 1.75 -7.51 -0.12
N LEU A 402 0.41 -7.56 -0.06
CA LEU A 402 -0.54 -6.94 -0.99
C LEU A 402 -0.66 -7.62 -2.38
N LEU A 403 0.22 -8.57 -2.70
CA LEU A 403 0.23 -9.40 -3.92
C LEU A 403 0.38 -10.89 -3.55
N ASN A 404 -0.46 -11.37 -2.63
CA ASN A 404 -0.39 -12.74 -2.13
C ASN A 404 -1.04 -13.76 -3.07
N LEU A 405 -1.85 -13.30 -4.03
CA LEU A 405 -2.57 -14.17 -4.97
C LEU A 405 -1.59 -15.04 -5.79
N GLY A 406 -1.86 -16.35 -5.84
CA GLY A 406 -1.15 -17.26 -6.74
C GLY A 406 -1.25 -16.84 -8.21
N ARG A 407 -0.26 -17.19 -9.02
CA ARG A 407 -0.08 -16.73 -10.40
C ARG A 407 -1.30 -16.95 -11.32
N VAL A 408 -2.04 -18.05 -11.17
CA VAL A 408 -3.26 -18.31 -11.96
C VAL A 408 -4.34 -17.27 -11.65
N TRP A 409 -4.46 -16.89 -10.39
CA TRP A 409 -5.43 -15.89 -9.93
C TRP A 409 -5.04 -14.49 -10.37
N ASP A 410 -3.74 -14.16 -10.33
CA ASP A 410 -3.20 -12.93 -10.93
C ASP A 410 -3.54 -12.82 -12.42
N ILE A 411 -3.30 -13.88 -13.20
CA ILE A 411 -3.65 -13.91 -14.62
C ILE A 411 -5.16 -13.72 -14.80
N GLY A 412 -5.97 -14.39 -13.99
CA GLY A 412 -7.42 -14.24 -13.99
C GLY A 412 -7.87 -12.81 -13.70
N LEU A 413 -7.23 -12.13 -12.75
CA LEU A 413 -7.48 -10.72 -12.42
C LEU A 413 -7.14 -9.81 -13.61
N VAL A 414 -5.97 -9.98 -14.24
CA VAL A 414 -5.59 -9.21 -15.43
C VAL A 414 -6.59 -9.42 -16.58
N VAL A 415 -6.99 -10.67 -16.84
CA VAL A 415 -8.01 -10.98 -17.86
C VAL A 415 -9.34 -10.29 -17.53
N GLY A 416 -9.75 -10.29 -16.26
CA GLY A 416 -10.95 -9.58 -15.80
C GLY A 416 -10.86 -8.06 -15.99
N LEU A 417 -9.72 -7.45 -15.65
CA LEU A 417 -9.47 -6.02 -15.84
C LEU A 417 -9.47 -5.63 -17.33
N VAL A 418 -8.83 -6.43 -18.19
CA VAL A 418 -8.82 -6.21 -19.64
C VAL A 418 -10.22 -6.35 -20.23
N LEU A 419 -11.00 -7.34 -19.79
CA LEU A 419 -12.41 -7.51 -20.20
C LEU A 419 -13.23 -6.29 -19.80
N TRP A 420 -13.13 -5.84 -18.54
CA TRP A 420 -13.81 -4.65 -18.05
C TRP A 420 -13.42 -3.40 -18.83
N PHE A 421 -12.12 -3.20 -19.05
CA PHE A 421 -11.60 -2.08 -19.82
C PHE A 421 -12.19 -2.08 -21.24
N GLY A 422 -12.19 -3.23 -21.91
CA GLY A 422 -12.80 -3.41 -23.22
C GLY A 422 -14.29 -3.04 -23.24
N MET A 423 -15.04 -3.44 -22.21
CA MET A 423 -16.46 -3.09 -22.06
C MET A 423 -16.66 -1.58 -21.92
N VAL A 424 -15.95 -0.92 -20.99
CA VAL A 424 -16.04 0.53 -20.76
C VAL A 424 -15.69 1.31 -22.03
N VAL A 425 -14.56 0.97 -22.66
CA VAL A 425 -14.08 1.62 -23.88
C VAL A 425 -15.04 1.46 -25.05
N SER A 426 -15.65 0.28 -25.19
CA SER A 426 -16.59 0.00 -26.28
C SER A 426 -17.86 0.86 -26.23
N VAL A 427 -18.24 1.32 -25.04
CA VAL A 427 -19.42 2.18 -24.82
C VAL A 427 -19.00 3.65 -24.91
N ILE A 428 -17.98 4.03 -24.13
CA ILE A 428 -17.65 5.44 -23.91
C ILE A 428 -17.13 6.12 -25.20
N ARG A 429 -16.52 5.37 -26.12
CA ARG A 429 -16.07 5.89 -27.44
C ARG A 429 -17.21 6.32 -28.35
N LYS A 430 -18.45 5.90 -28.06
CA LYS A 430 -19.65 6.29 -28.81
C LYS A 430 -20.27 7.60 -28.32
N ALA A 431 -19.74 8.18 -27.23
CA ALA A 431 -20.22 9.44 -26.71
C ALA A 431 -20.09 10.56 -27.76
N LYS A 432 -21.20 11.28 -28.00
CA LYS A 432 -21.30 12.32 -29.04
C LYS A 432 -20.42 13.55 -28.78
N THR A 433 -19.91 13.70 -27.56
CA THR A 433 -19.03 14.81 -27.19
C THR A 433 -17.63 14.28 -26.87
N ASN A 434 -16.62 14.79 -27.60
CA ASN A 434 -15.22 14.52 -27.29
C ASN A 434 -14.89 15.23 -25.96
N ASN A 435 -14.99 14.49 -24.86
CA ASN A 435 -14.91 15.02 -23.51
C ASN A 435 -13.57 14.64 -22.89
N LEU A 436 -12.84 15.63 -22.38
CA LEU A 436 -11.55 15.42 -21.75
C LEU A 436 -11.64 14.46 -20.55
N PHE A 437 -12.75 14.50 -19.80
CA PHE A 437 -13.01 13.57 -18.69
C PHE A 437 -13.01 12.12 -19.15
N VAL A 438 -13.63 11.84 -20.31
CA VAL A 438 -13.70 10.50 -20.90
C VAL A 438 -12.31 10.03 -21.33
N GLY A 439 -11.53 10.91 -21.95
CA GLY A 439 -10.15 10.62 -22.30
C GLY A 439 -9.31 10.22 -21.09
N THR A 440 -9.37 11.00 -20.00
CA THR A 440 -8.69 10.69 -18.74
C THR A 440 -9.11 9.33 -18.20
N ILE A 441 -10.42 9.07 -18.09
CA ILE A 441 -10.95 7.80 -17.58
C ILE A 441 -10.45 6.60 -18.42
N ILE A 442 -10.40 6.72 -19.75
CA ILE A 442 -9.87 5.67 -20.63
C ILE A 442 -8.38 5.44 -20.38
N TRP A 443 -7.56 6.50 -20.32
CA TRP A 443 -6.12 6.36 -20.12
C TRP A 443 -5.77 5.81 -18.73
N SER A 444 -6.48 6.25 -17.69
CA SER A 444 -6.34 5.70 -16.34
C SER A 444 -6.77 4.23 -16.30
N ALA A 445 -7.88 3.87 -16.93
CA ALA A 445 -8.34 2.48 -17.01
C ALA A 445 -7.36 1.57 -17.79
N PHE A 446 -6.67 2.12 -18.80
CA PHE A 446 -5.57 1.42 -19.48
C PHE A 446 -4.39 1.19 -18.53
N GLY A 447 -3.96 2.20 -17.79
CA GLY A 447 -2.91 2.08 -16.77
C GLY A 447 -3.24 1.02 -15.71
N ILE A 448 -4.49 1.00 -15.25
CA ILE A 448 -5.02 -0.04 -14.35
C ILE A 448 -4.88 -1.43 -14.99
N ALA A 449 -5.22 -1.61 -16.26
CA ALA A 449 -5.10 -2.93 -16.88
C ALA A 449 -3.63 -3.37 -17.08
N THR A 450 -2.71 -2.44 -17.35
CA THR A 450 -1.33 -2.79 -17.75
C THR A 450 -0.32 -2.83 -16.63
N LEU A 451 -0.39 -1.95 -15.63
CA LEU A 451 0.65 -1.88 -14.59
C LEU A 451 0.63 -3.10 -13.65
N TYR A 452 -0.52 -3.76 -13.49
CA TYR A 452 -0.60 -5.01 -12.72
C TYR A 452 0.33 -6.10 -13.28
N ILE A 453 0.58 -6.10 -14.59
CA ILE A 453 1.48 -7.06 -15.26
C ILE A 453 2.92 -6.91 -14.72
N ALA A 454 3.34 -5.70 -14.32
CA ALA A 454 4.68 -5.48 -13.77
C ALA A 454 4.91 -6.29 -12.49
N GLY A 455 3.89 -6.37 -11.62
CA GLY A 455 3.96 -7.20 -10.41
C GLY A 455 4.06 -8.69 -10.72
N MET A 456 3.72 -9.13 -11.92
CA MET A 456 3.80 -10.54 -12.31
C MET A 456 5.17 -10.93 -12.88
N MET A 457 6.14 -10.02 -12.92
CA MET A 457 7.44 -10.30 -13.54
C MET A 457 8.40 -10.99 -12.54
N PRO A 458 8.95 -12.19 -12.86
CA PRO A 458 8.72 -13.00 -14.05
C PRO A 458 7.50 -13.93 -13.91
N ILE A 459 6.73 -14.07 -14.99
CA ILE A 459 5.40 -14.73 -14.97
C ILE A 459 5.44 -16.19 -14.50
N HIS A 460 6.52 -16.92 -14.78
CA HIS A 460 6.56 -18.39 -14.64
C HIS A 460 7.38 -18.88 -13.44
N LYS A 461 7.99 -17.99 -12.65
CA LYS A 461 8.85 -18.36 -11.54
C LYS A 461 8.99 -17.22 -10.54
N ILE A 462 9.47 -17.53 -9.34
CA ILE A 462 9.87 -16.50 -8.38
C ILE A 462 11.08 -15.71 -8.89
N MET A 463 11.11 -14.41 -8.59
CA MET A 463 12.30 -13.59 -8.77
C MET A 463 13.30 -13.94 -7.66
N PRO A 464 14.53 -14.41 -7.93
CA PRO A 464 15.45 -14.80 -6.86
C PRO A 464 15.89 -13.64 -5.95
N ASN A 465 16.14 -12.47 -6.53
CA ASN A 465 16.57 -11.29 -5.80
C ASN A 465 15.37 -10.58 -5.14
N PHE A 466 15.42 -10.35 -3.82
CA PHE A 466 14.34 -9.67 -3.09
C PHE A 466 14.19 -8.21 -3.52
N THR A 467 15.29 -7.46 -3.66
CA THR A 467 15.24 -6.04 -4.05
C THR A 467 14.59 -5.84 -5.43
N VAL A 468 14.88 -6.72 -6.40
CA VAL A 468 14.23 -6.66 -7.72
C VAL A 468 12.74 -7.00 -7.63
N ASP A 469 12.39 -8.01 -6.85
CA ASP A 469 11.00 -8.42 -6.66
C ASP A 469 10.16 -7.34 -5.98
N ASP A 470 10.71 -6.72 -4.94
CA ASP A 470 10.07 -5.67 -4.16
C ASP A 470 9.96 -4.36 -4.96
N TYR A 471 10.94 -4.05 -5.81
CA TYR A 471 10.83 -2.97 -6.81
C TYR A 471 9.58 -3.12 -7.69
N TYR A 472 9.36 -4.29 -8.30
CA TYR A 472 8.16 -4.53 -9.11
C TYR A 472 6.88 -4.71 -8.30
N ARG A 473 6.97 -5.09 -7.02
CA ARG A 473 5.81 -5.09 -6.10
C ARG A 473 5.29 -3.67 -5.93
N TRP A 474 6.16 -2.68 -5.72
CA TRP A 474 5.77 -1.27 -5.57
C TRP A 474 5.24 -0.63 -6.85
N TRP A 475 5.56 -1.18 -8.03
CA TRP A 475 4.88 -0.78 -9.26
C TRP A 475 3.38 -1.10 -9.22
N VAL A 476 2.99 -2.17 -8.53
CA VAL A 476 1.56 -2.45 -8.35
C VAL A 476 1.00 -1.74 -7.13
N VAL A 477 1.70 -1.76 -6.00
CA VAL A 477 1.16 -1.17 -4.77
C VAL A 477 1.10 0.36 -4.85
N HIS A 478 2.15 1.03 -5.31
CA HIS A 478 2.18 2.49 -5.39
C HIS A 478 1.74 2.98 -6.78
N LEU A 479 2.39 2.56 -7.87
CA LEU A 479 2.02 3.11 -9.19
C LEU A 479 0.63 2.63 -9.69
N TRP A 480 0.28 1.35 -9.51
CA TRP A 480 -1.04 0.88 -9.93
C TRP A 480 -2.15 1.35 -8.97
N VAL A 481 -2.05 1.13 -7.66
CA VAL A 481 -3.11 1.62 -6.74
C VAL A 481 -3.09 3.14 -6.66
N GLU A 482 -2.01 3.73 -6.17
CA GLU A 482 -1.96 5.16 -5.83
C GLU A 482 -2.01 6.03 -7.09
N LEU A 483 -1.05 5.88 -8.00
CA LEU A 483 -1.00 6.75 -9.19
C LEU A 483 -2.20 6.53 -10.12
N THR A 484 -2.54 5.30 -10.54
CA THR A 484 -3.63 5.13 -11.52
C THR A 484 -5.03 5.32 -10.96
N PHE A 485 -5.31 4.93 -9.70
CA PHE A 485 -6.61 5.20 -9.11
C PHE A 485 -6.78 6.69 -8.81
N GLU A 486 -5.74 7.43 -8.43
CA GLU A 486 -5.86 8.88 -8.28
C GLU A 486 -6.14 9.60 -9.61
N LEU A 487 -5.48 9.21 -10.70
CA LEU A 487 -5.79 9.76 -12.03
C LEU A 487 -7.25 9.47 -12.43
N PHE A 488 -7.74 8.26 -12.14
CA PHE A 488 -9.12 7.87 -12.39
C PHE A 488 -10.09 8.64 -11.46
N ALA A 489 -9.74 8.79 -10.18
CA ALA A 489 -10.49 9.54 -9.18
C ALA A 489 -10.67 10.99 -9.60
N ALA A 490 -9.59 11.67 -10.01
CA ALA A 490 -9.64 13.05 -10.49
C ALA A 490 -10.58 13.18 -11.70
N GLY A 491 -10.50 12.25 -12.66
CA GLY A 491 -11.40 12.19 -13.82
C GLY A 491 -12.88 12.00 -13.44
N VAL A 492 -13.15 11.09 -12.50
CA VAL A 492 -14.51 10.80 -12.02
C VAL A 492 -15.06 11.95 -11.19
N ILE A 493 -14.29 12.52 -10.27
CA ILE A 493 -14.74 13.63 -9.42
C ILE A 493 -15.07 14.84 -10.30
N ALA A 494 -14.21 15.15 -11.28
CA ALA A 494 -14.47 16.20 -12.26
C ALA A 494 -15.73 15.91 -13.09
N PHE A 495 -15.90 14.67 -13.56
CA PHE A 495 -17.11 14.28 -14.28
C PHE A 495 -18.38 14.40 -13.42
N LEU A 496 -18.37 13.86 -12.20
CA LEU A 496 -19.53 13.81 -11.31
C LEU A 496 -19.92 15.20 -10.82
N THR A 497 -18.97 16.06 -10.49
CA THR A 497 -19.28 17.44 -10.06
C THR A 497 -19.95 18.25 -11.17
N VAL A 498 -19.55 18.02 -12.42
CA VAL A 498 -20.21 18.61 -13.60
C VAL A 498 -21.57 17.97 -13.84
N ALA A 499 -21.65 16.63 -13.84
CA ALA A 499 -22.90 15.90 -14.09
C ALA A 499 -23.97 16.18 -13.02
N LEU A 500 -23.57 16.51 -11.79
CA LEU A 500 -24.48 16.87 -10.70
C LEU A 500 -24.80 18.37 -10.65
N GLY A 501 -24.30 19.17 -11.61
CA GLY A 501 -24.56 20.61 -11.69
C GLY A 501 -23.88 21.43 -10.59
N LEU A 502 -22.74 20.96 -10.05
CA LEU A 502 -22.04 21.60 -8.93
C LEU A 502 -20.88 22.50 -9.39
N VAL A 503 -20.28 22.20 -10.54
CA VAL A 503 -19.13 22.94 -11.09
C VAL A 503 -19.29 23.06 -12.59
N THR A 504 -18.84 24.17 -13.18
CA THR A 504 -18.85 24.32 -14.65
C THR A 504 -17.87 23.36 -15.30
N ARG A 505 -18.19 22.89 -16.50
CA ARG A 505 -17.32 21.99 -17.27
C ARG A 505 -15.92 22.58 -17.46
N LYS A 506 -15.83 23.88 -17.76
CA LYS A 506 -14.56 24.58 -18.00
C LYS A 506 -13.66 24.59 -16.77
N THR A 507 -14.21 24.85 -15.59
CA THR A 507 -13.46 24.84 -14.32
C THR A 507 -13.03 23.42 -13.98
N ALA A 508 -13.95 22.45 -14.06
CA ALA A 508 -13.63 21.05 -13.79
C ALA A 508 -12.55 20.49 -14.72
N GLU A 509 -12.57 20.79 -16.03
CA GLU A 509 -11.53 20.37 -16.97
C GLU A 509 -10.16 20.97 -16.64
N LYS A 510 -10.09 22.26 -16.30
CA LYS A 510 -8.82 22.92 -15.96
C LYS A 510 -8.25 22.41 -14.65
N VAL A 511 -9.06 22.33 -13.60
CA VAL A 511 -8.63 21.88 -12.27
C VAL A 511 -8.19 20.42 -12.36
N MET A 512 -8.96 19.56 -13.03
CA MET A 512 -8.56 18.18 -13.29
C MET A 512 -7.22 18.12 -14.02
N LEU A 513 -7.01 18.84 -15.13
CA LEU A 513 -5.72 18.80 -15.84
C LEU A 513 -4.54 19.26 -14.97
N PHE A 514 -4.76 20.24 -14.11
CA PHE A 514 -3.74 20.70 -13.17
C PHE A 514 -3.44 19.65 -12.10
N GLU A 515 -4.48 19.00 -11.55
CA GLU A 515 -4.32 17.86 -10.63
C GLU A 515 -3.58 16.69 -11.32
N LEU A 516 -3.97 16.29 -12.53
CA LEU A 516 -3.30 15.24 -13.29
C LEU A 516 -1.82 15.56 -13.56
N PHE A 517 -1.50 16.83 -13.83
CA PHE A 517 -0.12 17.28 -13.97
C PHE A 517 0.67 17.09 -12.67
N LEU A 518 0.10 17.50 -11.52
CA LEU A 518 0.75 17.36 -10.21
C LEU A 518 0.93 15.88 -9.83
N ILE A 519 -0.11 15.06 -9.98
CA ILE A 519 -0.11 13.62 -9.68
C ILE A 519 1.01 12.90 -10.46
N ILE A 520 1.13 13.15 -11.76
CA ILE A 520 2.18 12.53 -12.59
C ILE A 520 3.57 13.07 -12.25
N LEU A 521 3.66 14.39 -11.98
CA LEU A 521 4.92 15.05 -11.61
C LEU A 521 5.53 14.43 -10.34
N SER A 522 4.69 14.13 -9.34
CA SER A 522 5.14 13.59 -8.05
C SER A 522 5.12 12.05 -8.02
N GLY A 523 3.97 11.42 -8.22
CA GLY A 523 3.75 10.00 -7.95
C GLY A 523 4.53 9.03 -8.85
N THR A 524 4.99 9.47 -10.02
CA THR A 524 5.76 8.57 -10.91
C THR A 524 7.13 8.20 -10.33
N LEU A 525 7.82 9.16 -9.72
CA LEU A 525 9.14 8.95 -9.08
C LEU A 525 9.05 8.90 -7.55
N GLY A 526 7.93 9.33 -6.97
CA GLY A 526 7.65 9.25 -5.55
C GLY A 526 7.58 7.82 -5.01
N VAL A 527 7.29 6.82 -5.85
CA VAL A 527 7.48 5.38 -5.56
C VAL A 527 8.85 5.06 -4.94
N GLY A 528 9.86 5.88 -5.23
CA GLY A 528 11.18 5.81 -4.64
C GLY A 528 11.22 5.84 -3.12
N HIS A 529 10.18 6.36 -2.44
CA HIS A 529 10.13 6.36 -0.97
C HIS A 529 10.01 4.97 -0.34
N HIS A 530 9.66 3.96 -1.14
CA HIS A 530 9.69 2.56 -0.73
C HIS A 530 11.05 1.91 -1.01
N TYR A 531 11.96 2.59 -1.71
CA TYR A 531 13.21 2.02 -2.20
C TYR A 531 14.40 2.27 -1.27
N TRP A 532 14.23 3.14 -0.27
CA TRP A 532 15.32 3.65 0.57
C TRP A 532 16.14 2.56 1.28
N TRP A 533 15.49 1.50 1.75
CA TRP A 533 16.12 0.54 2.67
C TRP A 533 16.22 -0.88 2.11
N GLN A 534 15.54 -1.16 1.00
CA GLN A 534 15.42 -2.51 0.43
C GLN A 534 16.64 -2.97 -0.39
N GLY A 535 17.71 -2.17 -0.47
CA GLY A 535 18.95 -2.49 -1.18
C GLY A 535 19.25 -1.64 -2.43
N LEU A 536 18.39 -0.67 -2.77
CA LEU A 536 18.67 0.28 -3.84
C LEU A 536 19.55 1.42 -3.33
N ASP A 537 20.23 2.10 -4.25
CA ASP A 537 21.25 3.09 -3.91
C ASP A 537 20.66 4.38 -3.31
N GLU A 538 21.50 5.13 -2.60
CA GLU A 538 21.15 6.28 -1.77
C GLU A 538 20.51 7.43 -2.57
N TYR A 539 20.74 7.51 -3.89
CA TYR A 539 20.08 8.52 -4.72
C TYR A 539 18.55 8.38 -4.70
N TRP A 540 18.00 7.18 -4.43
CA TRP A 540 16.56 6.98 -4.24
C TRP A 540 16.03 7.63 -2.97
N VAL A 541 16.88 7.86 -1.95
CA VAL A 541 16.50 8.67 -0.79
C VAL A 541 16.13 10.08 -1.26
N ALA A 542 16.98 10.70 -2.08
CA ALA A 542 16.71 12.04 -2.61
C ALA A 542 15.55 12.06 -3.61
N ILE A 543 15.54 11.15 -4.60
CA ILE A 543 14.48 11.12 -5.63
C ILE A 543 13.13 10.77 -4.98
N GLY A 544 13.07 9.64 -4.30
CA GLY A 544 11.85 9.19 -3.63
C GLY A 544 11.36 10.21 -2.62
N GLY A 545 12.25 10.72 -1.78
CA GLY A 545 11.95 11.75 -0.79
C GLY A 545 11.34 13.02 -1.36
N ILE A 546 12.04 13.66 -2.31
CA ILE A 546 11.59 14.92 -2.90
C ILE A 546 10.28 14.75 -3.67
N PHE A 547 10.17 13.72 -4.51
CA PHE A 547 8.97 13.55 -5.34
C PHE A 547 7.75 13.12 -4.53
N SER A 548 7.91 12.21 -3.55
CA SER A 548 6.81 11.82 -2.65
C SER A 548 6.36 12.98 -1.75
N ALA A 549 7.28 13.84 -1.30
CA ALA A 549 6.92 15.03 -0.53
C ALA A 549 6.03 16.02 -1.31
N LEU A 550 5.95 15.91 -2.64
CA LEU A 550 5.08 16.73 -3.49
C LEU A 550 3.74 16.03 -3.81
N GLU A 551 3.57 14.75 -3.48
CA GLU A 551 2.30 14.01 -3.66
C GLU A 551 1.12 14.57 -2.86
N PRO A 552 1.31 15.22 -1.70
CA PRO A 552 0.23 15.92 -1.02
C PRO A 552 -0.19 17.25 -1.65
N LEU A 553 0.33 17.64 -2.82
CA LEU A 553 -0.06 18.90 -3.49
C LEU A 553 -1.39 18.87 -4.26
N PRO A 554 -1.76 17.80 -4.99
CA PRO A 554 -3.08 17.65 -5.58
C PRO A 554 -4.11 17.43 -4.46
N LEU A 555 -4.57 18.52 -3.85
CA LEU A 555 -5.53 18.46 -2.75
C LEU A 555 -6.95 18.71 -3.20
N ALA A 556 -7.89 18.60 -2.25
CA ALA A 556 -9.35 18.71 -2.36
C ALA A 556 -9.89 20.04 -2.94
N LEU A 557 -9.11 20.75 -3.74
CA LEU A 557 -9.37 22.03 -4.38
C LEU A 557 -10.70 22.02 -5.15
N LEU A 558 -10.90 21.03 -6.03
CA LEU A 558 -12.16 20.88 -6.75
C LEU A 558 -13.34 20.56 -5.82
N MET A 559 -13.10 19.77 -4.77
CA MET A 559 -14.14 19.37 -3.84
C MET A 559 -14.60 20.50 -2.93
N ILE A 560 -13.71 21.41 -2.53
CA ILE A 560 -14.05 22.60 -1.75
C ILE A 560 -15.12 23.43 -2.48
N GLU A 561 -14.97 23.60 -3.79
CA GLU A 561 -15.94 24.34 -4.60
C GLU A 561 -17.26 23.58 -4.73
N ALA A 562 -17.21 22.26 -4.98
CA ALA A 562 -18.40 21.42 -5.04
C ALA A 562 -19.19 21.39 -3.71
N ILE A 563 -18.50 21.40 -2.56
CA ILE A 563 -19.12 21.47 -1.23
C ILE A 563 -19.83 22.82 -1.03
N LYS A 564 -19.22 23.93 -1.46
CA LYS A 564 -19.84 25.27 -1.41
C LYS A 564 -21.10 25.32 -2.26
N GLU A 565 -21.06 24.83 -3.50
CA GLU A 565 -22.22 24.82 -4.37
C GLU A 565 -23.34 23.92 -3.83
N ARG A 566 -23.02 22.72 -3.30
CA ARG A 566 -24.02 21.89 -2.64
C ARG A 566 -24.69 22.61 -1.46
N LYS A 567 -23.91 23.34 -0.65
CA LYS A 567 -24.45 24.12 0.47
C LYS A 567 -25.39 25.21 -0.03
N HIS A 568 -25.07 25.84 -1.15
CA HIS A 568 -25.93 26.82 -1.83
C HIS A 568 -27.26 26.21 -2.30
N ILE A 569 -27.22 25.08 -3.02
CA ILE A 569 -28.42 24.33 -3.46
C ILE A 569 -29.31 23.98 -2.26
N LYS A 570 -28.72 23.47 -1.17
CA LYS A 570 -29.44 23.16 0.07
C LYS A 570 -30.11 24.41 0.66
N ASN A 571 -29.42 25.55 0.67
CA ASN A 571 -29.95 26.80 1.21
C ASN A 571 -31.11 27.36 0.36
N LYS A 572 -31.15 27.05 -0.94
CA LYS A 572 -32.26 27.38 -1.83
C LYS A 572 -33.49 26.47 -1.65
N GLY A 573 -33.37 25.40 -0.87
CA GLY A 573 -34.44 24.40 -0.70
C GLY A 573 -34.64 23.49 -1.92
N GLU A 574 -33.64 23.40 -2.81
CA GLU A 574 -33.69 22.53 -3.98
C GLU A 574 -33.30 21.09 -3.63
N ASP A 575 -33.98 20.11 -4.23
CA ASP A 575 -33.70 18.70 -4.03
C ASP A 575 -32.38 18.27 -4.67
N PHE A 576 -31.54 17.59 -3.90
CA PHE A 576 -30.28 17.03 -4.37
C PHE A 576 -30.30 15.50 -4.30
N TYR A 577 -30.74 14.86 -5.39
CA TYR A 577 -31.02 13.42 -5.42
C TYR A 577 -29.83 12.51 -5.09
N PHE A 578 -28.60 12.97 -5.31
CA PHE A 578 -27.36 12.23 -5.05
C PHE A 578 -26.62 12.68 -3.78
N ALA A 579 -27.34 13.20 -2.78
CA ALA A 579 -26.77 13.68 -1.52
C ALA A 579 -25.85 12.68 -0.80
N LEU A 580 -26.24 11.41 -0.73
CA LEU A 580 -25.46 10.37 -0.06
C LEU A 580 -24.20 9.98 -0.85
N PRO A 581 -24.27 9.62 -2.15
CA PRO A 581 -23.06 9.41 -2.96
C PRO A 581 -22.09 10.59 -2.91
N PHE A 582 -22.60 11.83 -2.98
CA PHE A 582 -21.76 13.02 -2.86
C PHE A 582 -21.08 13.13 -1.50
N LEU A 583 -21.75 12.78 -0.39
CA LEU A 583 -21.12 12.77 0.94
C LEU A 583 -19.87 11.87 0.95
N TRP A 584 -19.96 10.68 0.37
CA TRP A 584 -18.85 9.74 0.27
C TRP A 584 -17.72 10.27 -0.62
N VAL A 585 -18.04 10.82 -1.79
CA VAL A 585 -17.03 11.45 -2.68
C VAL A 585 -16.35 12.64 -2.01
N ALA A 586 -17.11 13.49 -1.31
CA ALA A 586 -16.57 14.64 -0.60
C ALA A 586 -15.70 14.22 0.60
N GLY A 587 -16.16 13.22 1.35
CA GLY A 587 -15.39 12.62 2.43
C GLY A 587 -14.10 11.99 1.91
N SER A 588 -14.11 11.39 0.72
CA SER A 588 -12.92 10.82 0.11
C SER A 588 -11.84 11.87 -0.13
N ALA A 589 -12.18 13.03 -0.69
CA ALA A 589 -11.21 14.08 -0.92
C ALA A 589 -10.57 14.60 0.38
N ILE A 590 -11.35 14.71 1.47
CA ILE A 590 -10.86 15.14 2.78
C ILE A 590 -9.98 14.05 3.41
N MET A 591 -10.44 12.80 3.37
CA MET A 591 -9.70 11.68 3.93
C MET A 591 -8.46 11.32 3.10
N ASN A 592 -8.42 11.65 1.80
CA ASN A 592 -7.20 11.56 1.01
C ASN A 592 -6.16 12.56 1.50
N TRP A 593 -6.55 13.84 1.67
CA TRP A 593 -5.65 14.85 2.25
C TRP A 593 -5.16 14.45 3.65
N TYR A 594 -6.04 13.92 4.50
CA TYR A 594 -5.66 13.52 5.86
C TYR A 594 -4.80 12.24 5.86
N GLY A 595 -5.22 11.20 5.13
CA GLY A 595 -4.60 9.88 5.12
C GLY A 595 -3.34 9.81 4.28
N ALA A 596 -3.42 10.15 2.99
CA ALA A 596 -2.26 10.14 2.10
C ALA A 596 -1.38 11.38 2.33
N GLY A 597 -1.99 12.56 2.45
CA GLY A 597 -1.24 13.81 2.64
C GLY A 597 -0.61 13.93 4.04
N PHE A 598 -1.41 14.20 5.06
CA PHE A 598 -0.91 14.49 6.40
C PHE A 598 -0.23 13.27 7.06
N LEU A 599 -0.92 12.13 7.14
CA LEU A 599 -0.35 10.93 7.75
C LEU A 599 0.75 10.28 6.90
N GLY A 600 0.72 10.41 5.57
CA GLY A 600 1.83 10.00 4.72
C GLY A 600 3.10 10.80 5.02
N MET A 601 3.00 12.13 5.16
CA MET A 601 4.15 12.97 5.49
C MET A 601 4.76 12.68 6.88
N VAL A 602 3.99 12.14 7.83
CA VAL A 602 4.52 11.69 9.14
C VAL A 602 5.60 10.62 8.96
N ILE A 603 5.46 9.74 7.96
CA ILE A 603 6.39 8.65 7.69
C ILE A 603 7.29 8.91 6.47
N ASN A 604 7.10 10.00 5.74
CA ASN A 604 7.83 10.26 4.49
C ASN A 604 9.19 10.97 4.69
N THR A 605 9.53 11.42 5.90
CA THR A 605 10.81 12.12 6.11
C THR A 605 11.94 11.11 6.34
N PRO A 606 12.98 11.02 5.49
CA PRO A 606 14.01 9.99 5.59
C PRO A 606 14.70 9.93 6.95
N THR A 607 14.88 11.07 7.61
CA THR A 607 15.45 11.15 8.97
C THR A 607 14.62 10.40 10.01
N ILE A 608 13.30 10.53 9.96
CA ILE A 608 12.40 9.85 10.90
C ILE A 608 12.15 8.42 10.43
N ASN A 609 11.92 8.24 9.13
CA ASN A 609 11.64 6.95 8.52
C ASN A 609 12.80 5.95 8.75
N TYR A 610 14.05 6.39 8.81
CA TYR A 610 15.17 5.53 9.18
C TYR A 610 14.93 4.74 10.48
N PHE A 611 14.24 5.33 11.46
CA PHE A 611 13.90 4.68 12.73
C PHE A 611 12.49 4.07 12.74
N THR A 612 11.57 4.59 11.92
CA THR A 612 10.14 4.23 11.96
C THR A 612 9.69 3.35 10.78
N HIS A 613 10.57 3.06 9.82
CA HIS A 613 10.33 2.10 8.74
C HIS A 613 9.94 0.75 9.32
N GLY A 614 8.90 0.10 8.78
CA GLY A 614 8.40 -1.17 9.31
C GLY A 614 7.87 -1.11 10.75
N THR A 615 7.41 0.05 11.25
CA THR A 615 6.80 0.19 12.59
C THR A 615 5.30 0.45 12.55
N GLN A 616 4.65 0.48 13.72
CA GLN A 616 3.23 0.81 13.84
C GLN A 616 2.87 2.21 13.32
N LEU A 617 3.85 3.11 13.13
CA LEU A 617 3.62 4.47 12.63
C LEU A 617 3.06 4.50 11.19
N ILE A 618 3.23 3.41 10.43
CA ILE A 618 2.69 3.25 9.07
C ILE A 618 1.19 2.94 9.07
N MET A 619 0.69 2.26 10.12
CA MET A 619 -0.72 1.80 10.16
C MET A 619 -1.75 2.92 10.00
N PRO A 620 -1.64 4.09 10.67
CA PRO A 620 -2.57 5.20 10.47
C PRO A 620 -2.67 5.63 9.01
N HIS A 621 -1.52 5.85 8.36
CA HIS A 621 -1.47 6.23 6.95
C HIS A 621 -2.11 5.16 6.06
N GLY A 622 -1.66 3.90 6.16
CA GLY A 622 -2.17 2.81 5.32
C GLY A 622 -3.69 2.62 5.43
N HIS A 623 -4.26 2.73 6.63
CA HIS A 623 -5.71 2.58 6.84
C HIS A 623 -6.50 3.81 6.36
N ALA A 624 -6.05 5.02 6.71
CA ALA A 624 -6.74 6.24 6.34
C ALA A 624 -6.65 6.55 4.85
N ALA A 625 -5.49 6.32 4.22
CA ALA A 625 -5.27 6.53 2.80
C ALA A 625 -6.06 5.53 1.96
N LEU A 626 -5.89 4.21 2.19
CA LEU A 626 -6.55 3.19 1.37
C LEU A 626 -8.09 3.28 1.46
N LEU A 627 -8.64 3.40 2.67
CA LEU A 627 -10.08 3.52 2.85
C LEU A 627 -10.59 4.90 2.41
N GLY A 628 -9.89 5.97 2.77
CA GLY A 628 -10.31 7.34 2.51
C GLY A 628 -10.23 7.73 1.04
N ALA A 629 -9.06 7.53 0.42
CA ALA A 629 -8.84 7.89 -0.97
C ALA A 629 -9.64 6.99 -1.92
N PHE A 630 -9.61 5.66 -1.71
CA PHE A 630 -10.15 4.72 -2.68
C PHE A 630 -11.44 4.04 -2.21
N GLY A 631 -11.48 3.61 -0.96
CA GLY A 631 -12.64 2.91 -0.40
C GLY A 631 -13.92 3.76 -0.39
N PHE A 632 -13.82 5.04 -0.04
CA PHE A 632 -14.98 5.94 -0.01
C PHE A 632 -15.56 6.20 -1.40
N ILE A 633 -14.71 6.25 -2.45
CA ILE A 633 -15.19 6.37 -3.84
C ILE A 633 -15.87 5.08 -4.29
N ALA A 634 -15.30 3.92 -3.96
CA ALA A 634 -15.94 2.63 -4.21
C ALA A 634 -17.33 2.53 -3.53
N ILE A 635 -17.44 2.98 -2.28
CA ILE A 635 -18.71 3.07 -1.55
C ILE A 635 -19.67 4.08 -2.22
N ALA A 636 -19.16 5.22 -2.70
CA ALA A 636 -19.96 6.19 -3.43
C ALA A 636 -20.58 5.59 -4.70
N PHE A 637 -19.82 4.78 -5.46
CA PHE A 637 -20.31 4.14 -6.68
C PHE A 637 -21.41 3.11 -6.43
N ILE A 638 -21.28 2.28 -5.39
CA ILE A 638 -22.32 1.29 -5.07
C ILE A 638 -23.60 1.98 -4.56
N TYR A 639 -23.48 3.06 -3.76
CA TYR A 639 -24.64 3.88 -3.38
C TYR A 639 -25.24 4.63 -4.57
N MET A 640 -24.42 5.10 -5.51
CA MET A 640 -24.89 5.75 -6.73
C MET A 640 -25.67 4.78 -7.62
N THR A 641 -25.19 3.54 -7.75
CA THR A 641 -25.88 2.47 -8.46
C THR A 641 -27.23 2.15 -7.81
N ALA A 642 -27.26 1.98 -6.49
CA ALA A 642 -28.49 1.77 -5.74
C ALA A 642 -29.46 2.96 -5.87
N ARG A 643 -28.95 4.20 -5.85
CA ARG A 643 -29.75 5.41 -6.00
C ARG A 643 -30.36 5.50 -7.40
N ALA A 644 -29.58 5.23 -8.44
CA ALA A 644 -30.05 5.24 -9.82
C ALA A 644 -31.21 4.25 -10.02
N ASN A 645 -31.11 3.04 -9.45
CA ASN A 645 -32.18 2.06 -9.46
C ASN A 645 -33.43 2.54 -8.73
N ALA A 646 -33.27 3.10 -7.52
CA ALA A 646 -34.39 3.63 -6.74
C ALA A 646 -35.17 4.74 -7.48
N MET A 647 -34.47 5.62 -8.21
CA MET A 647 -35.14 6.67 -8.99
C MET A 647 -35.95 6.11 -10.16
N VAL A 648 -35.41 5.11 -10.87
CA VAL A 648 -36.08 4.54 -12.05
C VAL A 648 -37.30 3.69 -11.68
N GLU A 649 -37.22 2.95 -10.59
CA GLU A 649 -38.29 2.04 -10.15
C GLU A 649 -39.26 2.68 -9.14
N GLY A 650 -39.03 3.93 -8.74
CA GLY A 650 -39.87 4.68 -7.81
C GLY A 650 -39.80 4.16 -6.37
N TYR A 651 -38.61 3.77 -5.91
CA TYR A 651 -38.39 3.28 -4.56
C TYR A 651 -38.16 4.40 -3.54
N GLU A 652 -38.67 4.19 -2.32
CA GLU A 652 -38.39 5.04 -1.17
C GLU A 652 -36.88 5.09 -0.92
N TRP A 653 -36.39 6.28 -0.59
CA TRP A 653 -34.95 6.49 -0.35
C TRP A 653 -34.70 7.29 0.91
N SER A 654 -33.95 6.68 1.83
CA SER A 654 -33.44 7.34 3.02
C SER A 654 -31.92 7.47 2.97
N ASN A 655 -31.42 8.64 3.36
CA ASN A 655 -29.99 8.91 3.53
C ASN A 655 -29.49 8.55 4.94
N THR A 656 -30.39 8.24 5.89
CA THR A 656 -30.05 8.15 7.32
C THR A 656 -28.99 7.09 7.60
N LEU A 657 -29.24 5.83 7.26
CA LEU A 657 -28.32 4.72 7.56
C LEU A 657 -26.96 4.91 6.88
N GLY A 658 -26.95 5.23 5.58
CA GLY A 658 -25.71 5.50 4.86
C GLY A 658 -24.92 6.69 5.41
N THR A 659 -25.58 7.74 5.92
CA THR A 659 -24.93 8.89 6.57
C THR A 659 -24.40 8.51 7.96
N THR A 660 -25.14 7.72 8.72
CA THR A 660 -24.68 7.19 10.01
C THR A 660 -23.43 6.32 9.82
N ALA A 661 -23.45 5.42 8.83
CA ALA A 661 -22.29 4.59 8.51
C ALA A 661 -21.06 5.41 8.07
N PHE A 662 -21.27 6.47 7.30
CA PHE A 662 -20.20 7.41 6.92
C PHE A 662 -19.49 7.97 8.16
N TRP A 663 -20.23 8.47 9.14
CA TRP A 663 -19.64 9.04 10.34
C TRP A 663 -19.01 7.99 11.25
N LEU A 664 -19.62 6.82 11.41
CA LEU A 664 -19.04 5.72 12.17
C LEU A 664 -17.70 5.27 11.60
N LEU A 665 -17.62 5.08 10.28
CA LEU A 665 -16.36 4.71 9.61
C LEU A 665 -15.31 5.81 9.71
N THR A 666 -15.70 7.06 9.40
CA THR A 666 -14.76 8.19 9.38
C THR A 666 -14.19 8.47 10.77
N LEU A 667 -15.05 8.56 11.78
CA LEU A 667 -14.63 8.77 13.17
C LEU A 667 -13.90 7.56 13.74
N GLY A 668 -14.30 6.35 13.35
CA GLY A 668 -13.61 5.11 13.70
C GLY A 668 -12.16 5.11 13.20
N ILE A 669 -11.93 5.40 11.93
CA ILE A 669 -10.56 5.40 11.37
C ILE A 669 -9.70 6.55 11.89
N ILE A 670 -10.25 7.76 12.05
CA ILE A 670 -9.51 8.86 12.70
C ILE A 670 -9.17 8.48 14.15
N GLY A 671 -10.14 7.91 14.88
CA GLY A 671 -9.96 7.44 16.25
C GLY A 671 -8.94 6.31 16.37
N PHE A 672 -8.88 5.40 15.39
CA PHE A 672 -7.87 4.34 15.29
C PHE A 672 -6.46 4.90 15.08
N GLY A 673 -6.32 5.97 14.31
CA GLY A 673 -5.04 6.61 14.04
C GLY A 673 -4.33 7.11 15.30
N ILE A 674 -5.07 7.64 16.28
CA ILE A 674 -4.51 8.24 17.51
C ILE A 674 -3.65 7.26 18.34
N PRO A 675 -4.18 6.12 18.84
CA PRO A 675 -3.38 5.17 19.60
C PRO A 675 -2.21 4.61 18.79
N LYS A 676 -2.40 4.36 17.48
CA LYS A 676 -1.35 3.83 16.60
C LYS A 676 -0.22 4.82 16.35
N LEU A 677 -0.51 6.11 16.24
CA LEU A 677 0.51 7.16 16.19
C LEU A 677 1.36 7.17 17.47
N LEU A 678 0.72 7.14 18.65
CA LEU A 678 1.43 7.14 19.93
C LEU A 678 2.35 5.91 20.08
N LEU A 679 1.83 4.72 19.77
CA LEU A 679 2.61 3.49 19.78
C LEU A 679 3.76 3.54 18.77
N GLY A 680 3.51 4.05 17.56
CA GLY A 680 4.52 4.21 16.50
C GLY A 680 5.64 5.18 16.86
N PHE A 681 5.32 6.31 17.51
CA PHE A 681 6.32 7.26 17.98
C PHE A 681 7.19 6.67 19.09
N GLU A 682 6.61 5.93 20.03
CA GLU A 682 7.42 5.25 21.05
C GLU A 682 8.29 4.16 20.44
N GLN A 683 7.80 3.39 19.45
CA GLN A 683 8.66 2.46 18.70
C GLN A 683 9.82 3.18 18.01
N GLY A 684 9.55 4.31 17.35
CA GLY A 684 10.60 5.13 16.72
C GLY A 684 11.65 5.63 17.71
N LYS A 685 11.21 6.07 18.90
CA LYS A 685 12.11 6.47 19.99
C LYS A 685 12.95 5.31 20.50
N ILE A 686 12.37 4.12 20.72
CA ILE A 686 13.11 2.92 21.10
C ILE A 686 14.13 2.56 20.01
N ALA A 687 13.75 2.63 18.74
CA ALA A 687 14.64 2.36 17.62
C ALA A 687 15.83 3.34 17.57
N HIS A 688 15.59 4.62 17.89
CA HIS A 688 16.61 5.65 17.98
C HIS A 688 17.56 5.45 19.19
N ASP A 689 17.00 5.24 20.38
CA ASP A 689 17.77 5.23 21.63
C ASP A 689 18.49 3.90 21.87
N MET A 690 17.85 2.78 21.52
CA MET A 690 18.34 1.43 21.82
C MET A 690 18.77 0.65 20.57
N GLY A 691 18.27 1.02 19.38
CA GLY A 691 18.47 0.30 18.13
C GLY A 691 17.18 -0.35 17.63
N TYR A 692 17.06 -0.54 16.31
CA TYR A 692 15.82 -0.96 15.66
C TYR A 692 15.35 -2.36 16.09
N TYR A 693 16.28 -3.27 16.41
CA TYR A 693 15.98 -4.60 16.94
C TYR A 693 15.03 -4.53 18.15
N PHE A 694 15.32 -3.63 19.10
CA PHE A 694 14.54 -3.51 20.34
C PHE A 694 13.13 -2.97 20.08
N ALA A 695 12.94 -2.11 19.09
CA ALA A 695 11.62 -1.58 18.73
C ALA A 695 10.68 -2.65 18.16
N ARG A 696 11.24 -3.76 17.65
CA ARG A 696 10.53 -4.89 17.05
C ARG A 696 10.32 -6.08 18.01
N LEU A 697 10.77 -5.96 19.26
CA LEU A 697 10.51 -6.98 20.27
C LEU A 697 9.03 -6.94 20.71
N PRO A 698 8.42 -8.09 21.04
CA PRO A 698 7.03 -8.14 21.52
C PRO A 698 6.81 -7.22 22.74
N ASP A 699 7.80 -7.18 23.63
CA ASP A 699 7.68 -6.47 24.90
C ASP A 699 8.00 -4.96 24.82
N ALA A 700 8.45 -4.48 23.65
CA ALA A 700 8.86 -3.09 23.46
C ALA A 700 7.79 -2.07 23.88
N LEU A 701 6.52 -2.44 23.68
CA LEU A 701 5.37 -1.59 23.94
C LEU A 701 4.51 -2.04 25.12
N ASN A 702 4.97 -2.97 25.97
CA ASN A 702 4.15 -3.48 27.09
C ASN A 702 3.76 -2.38 28.10
N HIS A 703 4.64 -1.39 28.29
CA HIS A 703 4.32 -0.23 29.14
C HIS A 703 3.21 0.67 28.56
N MET A 704 2.77 0.43 27.31
CA MET A 704 1.70 1.13 26.62
C MET A 704 0.48 0.23 26.34
N ASP A 705 0.28 -0.87 27.07
CA ASP A 705 -0.81 -1.83 26.80
C ASP A 705 -2.21 -1.21 26.77
N LEU A 706 -2.46 -0.15 27.56
CA LEU A 706 -3.71 0.61 27.49
C LEU A 706 -3.97 1.15 26.07
N TRP A 707 -2.95 1.68 25.41
CA TRP A 707 -3.06 2.19 24.04
C TRP A 707 -3.24 1.07 23.00
N LYS A 708 -2.74 -0.14 23.26
CA LYS A 708 -3.03 -1.31 22.43
C LYS A 708 -4.51 -1.70 22.55
N GLN A 709 -5.04 -1.72 23.77
CA GLN A 709 -6.41 -2.17 24.06
C GLN A 709 -7.50 -1.16 23.66
N ILE A 710 -7.24 0.14 23.81
CA ILE A 710 -8.24 1.17 23.52
C ILE A 710 -8.68 1.21 22.05
N THR A 711 -7.92 0.59 21.13
CA THR A 711 -8.28 0.49 19.71
C THR A 711 -9.61 -0.23 19.49
N ILE A 712 -10.05 -1.07 20.44
CA ILE A 712 -11.33 -1.78 20.36
C ILE A 712 -12.53 -0.84 20.15
N ILE A 713 -12.46 0.39 20.67
CA ILE A 713 -13.53 1.39 20.53
C ILE A 713 -13.63 1.88 19.07
N PRO A 714 -12.58 2.49 18.48
CA PRO A 714 -12.61 2.86 17.08
C PRO A 714 -12.83 1.66 16.14
N ASP A 715 -12.24 0.50 16.42
CA ASP A 715 -12.45 -0.73 15.63
C ASP A 715 -13.93 -1.13 15.61
N GLY A 716 -14.61 -1.04 16.76
CA GLY A 716 -16.05 -1.29 16.89
C GLY A 716 -16.91 -0.31 16.08
N LEU A 717 -16.52 0.97 16.01
CA LEU A 717 -17.19 1.95 15.14
C LEU A 717 -17.04 1.59 13.66
N VAL A 718 -15.85 1.17 13.24
CA VAL A 718 -15.60 0.76 11.84
C VAL A 718 -16.41 -0.48 11.49
N ILE A 719 -16.40 -1.51 12.34
CA ILE A 719 -17.19 -2.74 12.15
C ILE A 719 -18.68 -2.43 12.04
N LEU A 720 -19.21 -1.61 12.96
CA LEU A 720 -20.62 -1.23 12.96
C LEU A 720 -20.98 -0.44 11.70
N GLY A 721 -20.13 0.51 11.28
CA GLY A 721 -20.33 1.27 10.04
C GLY A 721 -20.36 0.37 8.80
N ALA A 722 -19.44 -0.60 8.71
CA ALA A 722 -19.42 -1.58 7.62
C ALA A 722 -20.69 -2.46 7.61
N ALA A 723 -21.14 -2.91 8.80
CA ALA A 723 -22.36 -3.71 8.93
C ALA A 723 -23.61 -2.92 8.49
N ILE A 724 -23.70 -1.63 8.85
CA ILE A 724 -24.79 -0.75 8.42
C ILE A 724 -24.77 -0.56 6.90
N ILE A 725 -23.61 -0.38 6.27
CA ILE A 725 -23.52 -0.28 4.80
C ILE A 725 -24.04 -1.55 4.13
N PHE A 726 -23.58 -2.71 4.60
CA PHE A 726 -24.04 -3.99 4.04
C PHE A 726 -25.56 -4.12 4.17
N TYR A 727 -26.11 -3.90 5.36
CA TYR A 727 -27.53 -3.94 5.62
C TYR A 727 -28.34 -2.94 4.76
N ASP A 728 -27.94 -1.66 4.74
CA ASP A 728 -28.63 -0.59 4.01
C ASP A 728 -28.68 -0.90 2.50
N LEU A 729 -27.57 -1.36 1.92
CA LEU A 729 -27.51 -1.71 0.51
C LEU A 729 -28.32 -2.98 0.18
N VAL A 730 -28.29 -4.01 1.03
CA VAL A 730 -29.11 -5.22 0.83
C VAL A 730 -30.60 -4.86 0.84
N VAL A 731 -31.04 -4.05 1.80
CA VAL A 731 -32.44 -3.58 1.89
C VAL A 731 -32.82 -2.76 0.65
N LYS A 732 -31.98 -1.80 0.25
CA LYS A 732 -32.24 -0.93 -0.91
C LYS A 732 -32.30 -1.67 -2.24
N ILE A 733 -31.63 -2.81 -2.37
CA ILE A 733 -31.57 -3.59 -3.61
C ILE A 733 -32.63 -4.70 -3.64
N TYR A 734 -32.78 -5.47 -2.56
CA TYR A 734 -33.63 -6.68 -2.55
C TYR A 734 -34.95 -6.55 -1.80
N PHE A 735 -35.06 -5.57 -0.90
CA PHE A 735 -36.27 -5.31 -0.13
C PHE A 735 -36.77 -3.85 -0.24
N PRO A 736 -36.76 -3.23 -1.44
CA PRO A 736 -37.16 -1.84 -1.57
C PRO A 736 -38.67 -1.68 -1.40
N LYS A 737 -39.07 -0.57 -0.76
CA LYS A 737 -40.47 -0.14 -0.71
C LYS A 737 -40.73 0.81 -1.88
N LYS A 738 -41.87 0.65 -2.57
CA LYS A 738 -42.31 1.62 -3.59
C LYS A 738 -42.95 2.82 -2.92
N ILE A 739 -42.67 4.01 -3.44
CA ILE A 739 -43.38 5.23 -3.05
C ILE A 739 -44.86 5.02 -3.41
N ALA A 740 -45.75 5.19 -2.44
CA ALA A 740 -47.18 5.13 -2.69
C ALA A 740 -47.56 6.20 -3.73
N ALA A 741 -48.28 5.79 -4.77
CA ALA A 741 -48.67 6.65 -5.90
C ALA A 741 -49.63 7.76 -5.48
#